data_AF-A0A7U9RYQ7-F1
#
_entry.id   AF-A0A7U9RYQ7-F1
#
_cell.length_a   1.000
_cell.length_b   1.000
_cell.length_c   1.000
_cell.angle_alpha   90.00
_cell.angle_beta   90.00
_cell.angle_gamma   90.00
#
_symmetry.space_group_name_H-M   'P 1'
#
loop_
_entity.id
_entity.type
_entity.pdbx_description
1 polymer ?
#
loop_
_entity_poly.entity_id
_entity_poly.type
_entity_poly.pdbx_seq_one_letter_code
_entity_poly.pdbx_strand_id
1 'polypeptide(L)'
;MLRFCDREISCVEYESLNKDELRTHFLMGHLNDIVCVYDDCSTWEGFRGKITFHSLIQSRDVYDAIQREYVILDENIWTNARTYFKYCEDFNEETSMLPVLDRACRLLCFAYQDKTADRQLRMLRELDEISDALDFKELFPEYDCVAIYDCNELAYELAEYLRKRNIPVILNGSMWDYFKNVRERGNQEEYAALEYRIIRIYAEGTFQTKKELLPDVLRSVAPEFECIDQMYEAGILRGNIKDAAGDIEWLLERLRQEQEIVILGFGTESQNAYDYLLGKGIEARCFASSGQSGGMRLGKPILSEWKVKEIFTNPVFVDCETEYCAWGFGETDRYDCEGYHRNKSFFCLKDYVKIPFGYLPNALKGNHVVLVGNYNLCCNLNRILQNVNGCSLAYCDVLSQNSDKTGGIKQINLNEIVPDDIVLLVKSFYFGPGIKREEVSCLEVLQKWGICNVTEYFSDSRVLVGIQREDDKKYTLPCFTPAGILFEASGHMCGNSLAVSLWDNHPNVISMAYSFLKNNLCLICMQLAEEKPKQMLQTFWGFYDRVEDPAFQWAESNKRRFTDKFRELAAYKEAFTSQELFVILHVAYAYAYGHDVKDIQNTFIYWEPHDAPKSFFVIYEAWLSDRFVKGYSINITRNSYARVGSFFKHSESIERFVYPGLTFFWEAMEGPDFSQKEPVNWKRVEIKFETLKTSPQETLKSCCRECNIPWSDTLLETTRHGKPVSYHMKEDTVSGFDLKPVYNLYEEYFSDFDRFRINMVFADLQKKGNYPYVSCRFFSRRQIFEMFLKEWRFESRLNFKFGDSSKTAFRKNLFIKVNEYLQRIRRKEMLE
;
A
#
# COMPACT_ATOMS: atom_id res chain seq x y z
N MET A 1 15.24 -1.76 -16.59
CA MET A 1 15.65 -1.73 -18.00
C MET A 1 16.92 -0.91 -18.07
N LEU A 2 17.99 -1.44 -18.66
CA LEU A 2 19.29 -0.77 -18.69
C LEU A 2 19.34 0.30 -19.78
N ARG A 3 19.70 1.52 -19.36
CA ARG A 3 19.92 2.69 -20.22
C ARG A 3 21.33 3.20 -20.06
N PHE A 4 21.78 3.95 -21.06
CA PHE A 4 23.06 4.65 -21.02
C PHE A 4 22.84 6.14 -20.83
N CYS A 5 23.75 6.79 -20.12
CA CYS A 5 23.81 8.24 -20.06
C CYS A 5 25.26 8.74 -20.07
N ASP A 6 25.43 9.92 -20.67
CA ASP A 6 26.63 10.72 -20.57
C ASP A 6 26.47 11.70 -19.40
N ARG A 7 27.54 11.91 -18.63
CA ARG A 7 27.55 12.89 -17.54
C ARG A 7 28.80 13.76 -17.63
N GLU A 8 28.71 14.99 -17.09
CA GLU A 8 29.91 15.79 -16.81
C GLU A 8 30.74 15.01 -15.78
N ILE A 9 31.91 14.52 -16.20
CA ILE A 9 32.80 13.69 -15.37
C ILE A 9 33.79 14.60 -14.67
N SER A 10 33.75 14.62 -13.35
CA SER A 10 34.89 15.05 -12.54
C SER A 10 35.89 13.88 -12.49
N CYS A 11 37.18 14.14 -12.66
CA CYS A 11 38.20 13.10 -12.60
C CYS A 11 39.36 13.50 -11.69
N VAL A 12 40.03 12.49 -11.14
CA VAL A 12 41.21 12.67 -10.29
C VAL A 12 42.20 11.54 -10.54
N GLU A 13 43.48 11.88 -10.53
CA GLU A 13 44.55 10.88 -10.63
C GLU A 13 44.66 10.12 -9.31
N TYR A 14 44.89 8.81 -9.40
CA TYR A 14 44.95 7.91 -8.24
C TYR A 14 45.96 8.38 -7.18
N GLU A 15 47.13 8.84 -7.61
CA GLU A 15 48.20 9.34 -6.73
C GLU A 15 47.88 10.70 -6.09
N SER A 16 46.88 11.42 -6.61
CA SER A 16 46.43 12.73 -6.14
C SER A 16 45.18 12.67 -5.26
N LEU A 17 44.69 11.47 -4.90
CA LEU A 17 43.48 11.31 -4.12
C LEU A 17 43.60 11.87 -2.69
N ASN A 18 42.71 12.80 -2.34
CA ASN A 18 42.60 13.38 -1.01
C ASN A 18 41.14 13.36 -0.51
N LYS A 19 40.92 12.75 0.66
CA LYS A 19 39.57 12.59 1.25
C LYS A 19 38.93 13.92 1.61
N ASP A 20 39.69 14.87 2.16
CA ASP A 20 39.16 16.16 2.63
C ASP A 20 38.83 17.09 1.46
N GLU A 21 39.64 17.05 0.39
CA GLU A 21 39.37 17.80 -0.84
C GLU A 21 38.11 17.27 -1.54
N LEU A 22 37.98 15.95 -1.70
CA LEU A 22 36.77 15.35 -2.26
C LEU A 22 35.54 15.64 -1.41
N ARG A 23 35.67 15.55 -0.08
CA ARG A 23 34.57 15.89 0.84
C ARG A 23 34.16 17.35 0.68
N THR A 24 35.12 18.26 0.54
CA THR A 24 34.86 19.68 0.31
C THR A 24 34.16 19.90 -1.03
N HIS A 25 34.64 19.26 -2.10
CA HIS A 25 34.01 19.27 -3.43
C HIS A 25 32.52 18.92 -3.33
N PHE A 26 32.21 17.75 -2.78
CA PHE A 26 30.83 17.29 -2.61
C PHE A 26 29.98 18.27 -1.79
N LEU A 27 30.51 18.79 -0.68
CA LEU A 27 29.79 19.72 0.20
C LEU A 27 29.62 21.13 -0.37
N MET A 28 30.34 21.51 -1.43
CA MET A 28 30.23 22.81 -2.11
C MET A 28 29.15 22.85 -3.21
N GLY A 29 28.21 21.91 -3.19
CA GLY A 29 27.08 21.86 -4.14
C GLY A 29 27.20 20.77 -5.20
N HIS A 30 28.22 19.92 -5.09
CA HIS A 30 28.51 18.81 -6.03
C HIS A 30 28.10 17.45 -5.48
N LEU A 31 27.14 17.38 -4.54
CA LEU A 31 26.77 16.14 -3.85
C LEU A 31 26.46 14.97 -4.80
N ASN A 32 26.00 15.27 -6.01
CA ASN A 32 25.56 14.27 -6.99
C ASN A 32 26.58 13.97 -8.10
N ASP A 33 27.80 14.52 -8.00
CA ASP A 33 28.86 14.28 -8.98
C ASP A 33 29.42 12.85 -8.84
N ILE A 34 29.86 12.28 -9.96
CA ILE A 34 30.64 11.04 -9.97
C ILE A 34 32.08 11.41 -10.27
N VAL A 35 32.98 11.10 -9.34
CA VAL A 35 34.42 11.36 -9.51
C VAL A 35 35.09 10.10 -10.03
N CYS A 36 35.53 10.10 -11.28
CA CYS A 36 36.24 8.98 -11.89
C CYS A 36 37.73 9.02 -11.54
N VAL A 37 38.29 7.86 -11.20
CA VAL A 37 39.70 7.74 -10.80
C VAL A 37 40.49 7.09 -11.92
N TYR A 38 41.57 7.73 -12.34
CA TYR A 38 42.46 7.26 -13.40
C TYR A 38 43.92 7.16 -12.91
N ASP A 39 44.72 6.35 -13.58
CA ASP A 39 46.18 6.43 -13.44
C ASP A 39 46.73 7.71 -14.07
N ASP A 40 46.17 8.12 -15.21
CA ASP A 40 46.54 9.34 -15.92
C ASP A 40 45.28 9.99 -16.54
N CYS A 41 44.88 11.14 -15.98
CA CYS A 41 43.71 11.89 -16.45
C CYS A 41 43.96 12.59 -17.79
N SER A 42 45.21 12.79 -18.21
CA SER A 42 45.54 13.45 -19.48
C SER A 42 45.36 12.53 -20.69
N THR A 43 45.61 11.23 -20.50
CA THR A 43 45.45 10.20 -21.53
C THR A 43 44.15 9.39 -21.38
N TRP A 44 43.47 9.53 -20.24
CA TRP A 44 42.29 8.73 -19.85
C TRP A 44 42.60 7.23 -19.76
N GLU A 45 43.87 6.88 -19.51
CA GLU A 45 44.33 5.51 -19.35
C GLU A 45 44.29 5.09 -17.87
N GLY A 46 44.16 3.77 -17.66
CA GLY A 46 44.17 3.19 -16.32
C GLY A 46 42.96 3.57 -15.46
N PHE A 47 41.74 3.47 -15.99
CA PHE A 47 40.53 3.63 -15.19
C PHE A 47 40.54 2.69 -13.97
N ARG A 48 40.47 3.26 -12.76
CA ARG A 48 40.52 2.52 -11.49
C ARG A 48 39.15 2.30 -10.87
N GLY A 49 38.18 3.14 -11.21
CA GLY A 49 36.84 3.10 -10.62
C GLY A 49 36.24 4.49 -10.46
N LYS A 50 35.19 4.57 -9.66
CA LYS A 50 34.49 5.82 -9.31
C LYS A 50 34.41 6.04 -7.81
N ILE A 51 34.29 7.30 -7.40
CA ILE A 51 33.99 7.74 -6.03
C ILE A 51 32.71 8.58 -6.07
N THR A 52 31.80 8.32 -5.13
CA THR A 52 30.59 9.11 -4.88
C THR A 52 30.65 9.70 -3.47
N PHE A 53 29.80 10.68 -3.17
CA PHE A 53 29.70 11.20 -1.81
C PHE A 53 29.42 10.08 -0.79
N HIS A 54 28.53 9.15 -1.15
CA HIS A 54 28.14 8.03 -0.30
C HIS A 54 29.26 7.02 -0.07
N SER A 55 30.00 6.65 -1.12
CA SER A 55 31.15 5.74 -0.94
C SER A 55 32.23 6.39 -0.08
N LEU A 56 32.45 7.71 -0.21
CA LEU A 56 33.44 8.46 0.57
C LEU A 56 33.11 8.56 2.07
N ILE A 57 31.84 8.73 2.44
CA ILE A 57 31.43 8.83 3.84
C ILE A 57 31.38 7.48 4.55
N GLN A 58 31.17 6.39 3.80
CA GLN A 58 31.14 5.02 4.34
C GLN A 58 32.53 4.39 4.45
N SER A 59 33.51 4.91 3.71
CA SER A 59 34.87 4.39 3.70
C SER A 59 35.69 4.87 4.89
N ARG A 60 36.72 4.09 5.27
CA ARG A 60 37.69 4.51 6.29
C ARG A 60 38.69 5.51 5.71
N ASP A 61 39.26 5.21 4.55
CA ASP A 61 40.14 6.11 3.79
C ASP A 61 39.62 6.40 2.37
N VAL A 62 40.36 7.19 1.60
CA VAL A 62 39.95 7.59 0.24
C VAL A 62 40.04 6.45 -0.78
N TYR A 63 40.95 5.49 -0.58
CA TYR A 63 41.16 4.38 -1.50
C TYR A 63 40.08 3.30 -1.32
N ASP A 64 39.65 3.09 -0.08
CA ASP A 64 38.47 2.27 0.27
C ASP A 64 37.17 2.84 -0.33
N ALA A 65 37.14 4.12 -0.70
CA ALA A 65 35.97 4.76 -1.32
C ALA A 65 35.80 4.44 -2.82
N ILE A 66 36.82 3.84 -3.45
CA ILE A 66 36.84 3.55 -4.88
C ILE A 66 35.97 2.33 -5.17
N GLN A 67 34.86 2.55 -5.87
CA GLN A 67 34.00 1.52 -6.42
C GLN A 67 34.57 1.06 -7.76
N ARG A 68 34.95 -0.21 -7.86
CA ARG A 68 35.75 -0.77 -8.96
C ARG A 68 34.92 -1.52 -9.99
N GLU A 69 33.62 -1.63 -9.77
CA GLU A 69 32.71 -2.35 -10.66
C GLU A 69 32.53 -1.58 -11.96
N TYR A 70 32.64 -2.29 -13.08
CA TYR A 70 32.40 -1.77 -14.43
C TYR A 70 31.94 -2.91 -15.34
N VAL A 71 31.45 -2.54 -16.53
CA VAL A 71 31.13 -3.49 -17.60
C VAL A 71 31.74 -3.04 -18.92
N ILE A 72 32.06 -4.00 -19.78
CA ILE A 72 32.57 -3.74 -21.13
C ILE A 72 31.39 -3.67 -22.10
N LEU A 73 31.35 -2.65 -22.95
CA LEU A 73 30.36 -2.56 -24.03
C LEU A 73 30.68 -3.57 -25.13
N ASP A 74 30.00 -4.71 -25.09
CA ASP A 74 30.05 -5.77 -26.09
C ASP A 74 28.69 -6.48 -26.21
N GLU A 75 28.64 -7.59 -26.97
CA GLU A 75 27.42 -8.40 -27.19
C GLU A 75 26.80 -8.96 -25.88
N ASN A 76 27.55 -9.00 -24.78
CA ASN A 76 27.09 -9.51 -23.48
C ASN A 76 26.80 -8.39 -22.47
N ILE A 77 26.84 -7.11 -22.87
CA ILE A 77 26.65 -5.96 -21.98
C ILE A 77 25.38 -6.08 -21.14
N TRP A 78 24.26 -6.49 -21.74
CA TRP A 78 22.97 -6.59 -21.06
C TRP A 78 23.01 -7.62 -19.93
N THR A 79 23.53 -8.82 -20.20
CA THR A 79 23.69 -9.90 -19.22
C THR A 79 24.67 -9.51 -18.11
N ASN A 80 25.82 -8.93 -18.47
CA ASN A 80 26.86 -8.54 -17.53
C ASN A 80 26.40 -7.41 -16.60
N ALA A 81 25.77 -6.38 -17.16
CA ALA A 81 25.22 -5.28 -16.38
C ALA A 81 24.05 -5.73 -15.49
N ARG A 82 23.13 -6.57 -15.99
CA ARG A 82 22.05 -7.13 -15.15
C ARG A 82 22.60 -7.92 -13.97
N THR A 83 23.70 -8.65 -14.16
CA THR A 83 24.34 -9.38 -13.06
C THR A 83 24.76 -8.42 -11.95
N TYR A 84 25.35 -7.27 -12.29
CA TYR A 84 25.67 -6.23 -11.31
C TYR A 84 24.41 -5.72 -10.59
N PHE A 85 23.40 -5.31 -11.35
CA PHE A 85 22.19 -4.70 -10.78
C PHE A 85 21.33 -5.67 -9.96
N LYS A 86 21.36 -6.97 -10.27
CA LYS A 86 20.65 -8.02 -9.51
C LYS A 86 21.10 -8.10 -8.04
N TYR A 87 22.34 -7.71 -7.75
CA TYR A 87 22.95 -7.74 -6.42
C TYR A 87 23.23 -6.35 -5.84
N CYS A 88 22.90 -5.28 -6.58
CA CYS A 88 23.11 -3.92 -6.11
C CYS A 88 21.95 -3.51 -5.19
N GLU A 89 22.26 -3.06 -3.97
CA GLU A 89 21.27 -2.45 -3.08
C GLU A 89 21.04 -0.99 -3.50
N ASP A 90 19.81 -0.63 -3.87
CA ASP A 90 19.44 0.72 -4.29
C ASP A 90 19.41 1.70 -3.10
N PHE A 91 20.58 2.08 -2.60
CA PHE A 91 20.70 3.07 -1.53
C PHE A 91 20.43 4.51 -2.03
N ASN A 92 20.87 4.83 -3.26
CA ASN A 92 20.59 6.07 -3.97
C ASN A 92 20.96 5.96 -5.47
N GLU A 93 20.47 6.90 -6.28
CA GLU A 93 20.64 6.88 -7.75
C GLU A 93 22.09 7.01 -8.24
N GLU A 94 22.98 7.60 -7.44
CA GLU A 94 24.40 7.79 -7.79
C GLU A 94 25.22 6.51 -7.57
N THR A 95 24.91 5.79 -6.49
CA THR A 95 25.49 4.49 -6.19
C THR A 95 25.11 3.46 -7.25
N SER A 96 23.90 3.57 -7.82
CA SER A 96 23.39 2.67 -8.86
C SER A 96 23.95 2.90 -10.28
N MET A 97 24.85 3.88 -10.52
CA MET A 97 25.42 4.07 -11.87
C MET A 97 26.63 3.18 -12.14
N LEU A 98 26.59 2.34 -13.17
CA LEU A 98 27.67 1.40 -13.49
C LEU A 98 28.53 1.95 -14.65
N PRO A 99 29.84 2.19 -14.46
CA PRO A 99 30.74 2.58 -15.55
C PRO A 99 30.72 1.57 -16.71
N VAL A 100 30.59 2.08 -17.94
CA VAL A 100 30.64 1.30 -19.18
C VAL A 100 31.92 1.67 -19.93
N LEU A 101 32.80 0.69 -20.12
CA LEU A 101 34.09 0.89 -20.77
C LEU A 101 34.13 0.23 -22.15
N ASP A 102 35.02 0.71 -23.01
CA ASP A 102 35.39 -0.01 -24.23
C ASP A 102 36.40 -1.15 -23.94
N ARG A 103 36.78 -1.89 -24.99
CA ARG A 103 37.76 -2.99 -24.88
C ARG A 103 39.18 -2.53 -24.51
N ALA A 104 39.47 -1.24 -24.58
CA ALA A 104 40.72 -0.63 -24.15
C ALA A 104 40.61 -0.07 -22.71
N CYS A 105 39.55 -0.40 -21.98
CA CYS A 105 39.25 0.08 -20.63
C CYS A 105 39.09 1.62 -20.54
N ARG A 106 38.68 2.27 -21.62
CA ARG A 106 38.34 3.70 -21.63
C ARG A 106 36.85 3.86 -21.33
N LEU A 107 36.52 4.81 -20.47
CA LEU A 107 35.13 5.12 -20.11
C LEU A 107 34.38 5.65 -21.34
N LEU A 108 33.27 5.01 -21.69
CA LEU A 108 32.37 5.43 -22.75
C LEU A 108 31.21 6.23 -22.17
N CYS A 109 30.52 5.67 -21.17
CA CYS A 109 29.33 6.25 -20.55
C CYS A 109 29.02 5.53 -19.21
N PHE A 110 27.86 5.80 -18.63
CA PHE A 110 27.34 5.07 -17.47
C PHE A 110 26.03 4.35 -17.80
N ALA A 111 25.88 3.13 -17.28
CA ALA A 111 24.65 2.37 -17.30
C ALA A 111 23.84 2.61 -16.01
N TYR A 112 22.53 2.68 -16.13
CA TYR A 112 21.60 2.78 -15.00
C TYR A 112 20.28 2.07 -15.31
N GLN A 113 19.48 1.80 -14.27
CA GLN A 113 18.19 1.15 -14.41
C GLN A 113 17.03 2.15 -14.48
N ASP A 114 16.30 2.13 -15.60
CA ASP A 114 14.93 2.62 -15.67
C ASP A 114 13.97 1.50 -15.27
N LYS A 115 13.53 1.55 -14.01
CA LYS A 115 12.60 0.56 -13.43
C LYS A 115 11.20 0.63 -14.03
N THR A 116 10.78 1.80 -14.53
CA THR A 116 9.44 1.95 -15.11
C THR A 116 9.32 1.20 -16.42
N ALA A 117 10.43 1.06 -17.15
CA ALA A 117 10.50 0.32 -18.41
C ALA A 117 10.77 -1.19 -18.26
N ASP A 118 10.94 -1.71 -17.02
CA ASP A 118 11.05 -3.16 -16.78
C ASP A 118 9.81 -3.91 -17.28
N ARG A 119 8.64 -3.28 -17.20
CA ARG A 119 7.39 -3.85 -17.68
C ARG A 119 7.45 -4.20 -19.16
N GLN A 120 7.89 -3.28 -20.01
CA GLN A 120 7.97 -3.51 -21.45
C GLN A 120 8.99 -4.60 -21.79
N LEU A 121 10.10 -4.71 -21.05
CA LEU A 121 11.05 -5.81 -21.22
C LEU A 121 10.40 -7.17 -20.94
N ARG A 122 9.73 -7.31 -19.79
CA ARG A 122 8.99 -8.54 -19.46
C ARG A 122 7.94 -8.85 -20.52
N MET A 123 7.13 -7.86 -20.89
CA MET A 123 6.05 -8.01 -21.86
C MET A 123 6.58 -8.52 -23.20
N LEU A 124 7.68 -7.94 -23.68
CA LEU A 124 8.30 -8.33 -24.94
C LEU A 124 8.84 -9.76 -24.91
N ARG A 125 9.49 -10.18 -23.82
CA ARG A 125 9.95 -11.55 -23.66
C ARG A 125 8.78 -12.53 -23.66
N GLU A 126 7.72 -12.26 -22.91
CA GLU A 126 6.52 -13.10 -22.92
C GLU A 126 5.86 -13.18 -24.30
N LEU A 127 5.80 -12.07 -25.03
CA LEU A 127 5.32 -12.06 -26.42
C LEU A 127 6.20 -12.92 -27.33
N ASP A 128 7.51 -13.03 -27.07
CA ASP A 128 8.41 -13.90 -27.83
C ASP A 128 8.17 -15.39 -27.56
N GLU A 129 7.71 -15.74 -26.36
CA GLU A 129 7.41 -17.12 -25.95
C GLU A 129 6.04 -17.64 -26.43
N ILE A 130 5.09 -16.74 -26.73
CA ILE A 130 3.75 -17.12 -27.17
C ILE A 130 3.74 -17.35 -28.69
N SER A 131 3.49 -18.59 -29.12
CA SER A 131 3.45 -18.97 -30.54
C SER A 131 2.36 -18.23 -31.34
N ASP A 132 1.21 -17.99 -30.71
CA ASP A 132 0.07 -17.26 -31.29
C ASP A 132 0.03 -15.80 -30.81
N ALA A 133 1.21 -15.23 -30.51
CA ALA A 133 1.31 -13.82 -30.15
C ALA A 133 0.81 -12.97 -31.31
N LEU A 134 0.09 -11.90 -30.99
CA LEU A 134 -0.33 -10.91 -31.96
C LEU A 134 0.87 -10.40 -32.74
N ASP A 135 0.85 -10.59 -34.06
CA ASP A 135 1.88 -10.05 -34.93
C ASP A 135 1.75 -8.52 -34.95
N PHE A 136 2.88 -7.81 -34.94
CA PHE A 136 2.89 -6.35 -35.01
C PHE A 136 2.20 -5.86 -36.29
N LYS A 137 2.25 -6.61 -37.40
CA LYS A 137 1.48 -6.30 -38.62
C LYS A 137 -0.03 -6.44 -38.47
N GLU A 138 -0.52 -7.26 -37.54
CA GLU A 138 -1.97 -7.34 -37.25
C GLU A 138 -2.47 -6.09 -36.53
N LEU A 139 -1.65 -5.49 -35.66
CA LEU A 139 -2.02 -4.31 -34.88
C LEU A 139 -1.70 -3.00 -35.59
N PHE A 140 -0.64 -3.00 -36.39
CA PHE A 140 -0.16 -1.83 -37.11
C PHE A 140 -0.01 -2.11 -38.62
N PRO A 141 -1.09 -2.50 -39.32
CA PRO A 141 -1.04 -2.82 -40.74
C PRO A 141 -0.64 -1.62 -41.63
N GLU A 142 -0.76 -0.40 -41.12
CA GLU A 142 -0.38 0.84 -41.79
C GLU A 142 1.14 1.05 -41.90
N TYR A 143 1.94 0.37 -41.06
CA TYR A 143 3.39 0.55 -41.04
C TYR A 143 4.10 -0.58 -41.76
N ASP A 144 5.01 -0.23 -42.66
CA ASP A 144 5.85 -1.15 -43.40
C ASP A 144 7.12 -1.54 -42.62
N CYS A 145 7.65 -0.61 -41.81
CA CYS A 145 8.96 -0.70 -41.17
C CYS A 145 8.98 0.03 -39.81
N VAL A 146 9.90 -0.38 -38.93
CA VAL A 146 10.21 0.28 -37.66
C VAL A 146 11.59 0.94 -37.74
N ALA A 147 11.71 2.23 -37.42
CA ALA A 147 13.00 2.90 -37.27
C ALA A 147 13.26 3.19 -35.79
N ILE A 148 14.36 2.65 -35.27
CA ILE A 148 14.80 2.82 -33.88
C ILE A 148 16.00 3.74 -33.87
N TYR A 149 15.89 4.84 -33.12
CA TYR A 149 16.95 5.81 -32.87
C TYR A 149 17.51 5.60 -31.47
N ASP A 150 18.83 5.66 -31.34
CA ASP A 150 19.59 5.36 -30.13
C ASP A 150 19.46 3.90 -29.68
N CYS A 151 20.23 3.51 -28.66
CA CYS A 151 20.31 2.11 -28.23
C CYS A 151 20.29 2.02 -26.70
N ASN A 152 19.31 1.27 -26.19
CA ASN A 152 19.26 0.76 -24.83
C ASN A 152 18.77 -0.70 -24.85
N GLU A 153 18.63 -1.30 -23.68
CA GLU A 153 18.27 -2.71 -23.56
C GLU A 153 16.92 -3.02 -24.21
N LEU A 154 15.91 -2.17 -23.99
CA LEU A 154 14.58 -2.39 -24.55
C LEU A 154 14.54 -2.21 -26.07
N ALA A 155 15.29 -1.24 -26.59
CA ALA A 155 15.47 -1.05 -28.03
C ALA A 155 16.14 -2.26 -28.70
N TYR A 156 17.19 -2.80 -28.08
CA TYR A 156 17.89 -3.98 -28.56
C TYR A 156 16.96 -5.19 -28.62
N GLU A 157 16.26 -5.49 -27.53
CA GLU A 157 15.32 -6.60 -27.46
C GLU A 157 14.17 -6.44 -28.46
N LEU A 158 13.63 -5.22 -28.63
CA LEU A 158 12.56 -4.95 -29.61
C LEU A 158 13.03 -5.17 -31.05
N ALA A 159 14.24 -4.72 -31.39
CA ALA A 159 14.80 -4.95 -32.72
C ALA A 159 14.90 -6.44 -33.05
N GLU A 160 15.39 -7.25 -32.11
CA GLU A 160 15.48 -8.71 -32.28
C GLU A 160 14.09 -9.36 -32.37
N TYR A 161 13.16 -8.97 -31.50
CA TYR A 161 11.78 -9.47 -31.52
C TYR A 161 11.09 -9.24 -32.89
N LEU A 162 11.20 -8.03 -33.43
CA LEU A 162 10.59 -7.64 -34.71
C LEU A 162 11.21 -8.42 -35.87
N ARG A 163 12.54 -8.58 -35.87
CA ARG A 163 13.26 -9.31 -36.93
C ARG A 163 12.96 -10.79 -36.96
N LYS A 164 12.83 -11.44 -35.79
CA LYS A 164 12.38 -12.85 -35.71
C LYS A 164 11.02 -13.06 -36.38
N ARG A 165 10.21 -12.00 -36.47
CA ARG A 165 8.89 -11.98 -37.11
C ARG A 165 8.90 -11.39 -38.52
N ASN A 166 10.07 -11.24 -39.13
CA ASN A 166 10.27 -10.71 -40.48
C ASN A 166 9.75 -9.27 -40.67
N ILE A 167 9.80 -8.46 -39.62
CA ILE A 167 9.45 -7.05 -39.70
C ILE A 167 10.72 -6.24 -39.96
N PRO A 168 10.75 -5.41 -41.01
CA PRO A 168 11.90 -4.55 -41.30
C PRO A 168 12.19 -3.57 -40.15
N VAL A 169 13.47 -3.52 -39.73
CA VAL A 169 13.95 -2.62 -38.68
C VAL A 169 15.17 -1.82 -39.17
N ILE A 170 15.07 -0.50 -39.13
CA ILE A 170 16.17 0.45 -39.39
C ILE A 170 16.75 0.89 -38.04
N LEU A 171 18.05 0.71 -37.86
CA LEU A 171 18.77 1.08 -36.64
C LEU A 171 19.63 2.32 -36.86
N ASN A 172 19.42 3.35 -36.04
CA ASN A 172 20.16 4.62 -36.10
C ASN A 172 20.83 4.91 -34.75
N GLY A 173 22.12 5.23 -34.76
CA GLY A 173 22.90 5.59 -33.56
C GLY A 173 24.22 4.83 -33.48
N SER A 174 25.27 5.46 -32.93
CA SER A 174 26.63 4.90 -32.87
C SER A 174 26.76 3.68 -31.95
N MET A 175 25.96 3.59 -30.91
CA MET A 175 26.00 2.45 -29.97
C MET A 175 25.65 1.11 -30.64
N TRP A 176 24.89 1.12 -31.74
CA TRP A 176 24.59 -0.07 -32.53
C TRP A 176 25.83 -0.69 -33.19
N ASP A 177 26.93 0.08 -33.36
CA ASP A 177 28.17 -0.41 -33.97
C ASP A 177 28.86 -1.50 -33.13
N TYR A 178 28.53 -1.58 -31.83
CA TYR A 178 29.07 -2.59 -30.91
C TYR A 178 28.35 -3.95 -31.00
N PHE A 179 27.21 -4.02 -31.70
CA PHE A 179 26.38 -5.22 -31.85
C PHE A 179 26.41 -5.74 -33.30
N LYS A 180 27.47 -6.45 -33.66
CA LYS A 180 27.70 -6.96 -35.02
C LYS A 180 26.61 -7.92 -35.47
N ASN A 181 26.15 -8.80 -34.57
CA ASN A 181 25.13 -9.80 -34.89
C ASN A 181 23.81 -9.16 -35.35
N VAL A 182 23.47 -8.04 -34.71
CA VAL A 182 22.26 -7.26 -34.94
C VAL A 182 22.42 -6.38 -36.19
N ARG A 183 23.64 -5.94 -36.51
CA ARG A 183 23.90 -5.13 -37.71
C ARG A 183 24.00 -5.97 -38.98
N GLU A 184 24.71 -7.09 -38.95
CA GLU A 184 24.99 -7.95 -40.13
C GLU A 184 23.75 -8.71 -40.63
N ARG A 185 22.76 -8.97 -39.77
CA ARG A 185 21.46 -9.53 -40.18
C ARG A 185 20.53 -8.51 -40.84
N GLY A 186 20.84 -7.22 -40.71
CA GLY A 186 20.10 -6.15 -41.35
C GLY A 186 20.75 -5.79 -42.68
N ASN A 187 20.09 -6.10 -43.79
CA ASN A 187 20.40 -5.43 -45.05
C ASN A 187 20.26 -3.91 -44.82
N GLN A 188 21.39 -3.20 -44.68
CA GLN A 188 21.48 -1.74 -44.79
C GLN A 188 21.26 -1.28 -46.25
N GLU A 189 20.70 -2.13 -47.12
CA GLU A 189 20.20 -1.68 -48.42
C GLU A 189 18.99 -0.80 -48.14
N GLU A 190 19.03 0.44 -48.64
CA GLU A 190 18.00 1.48 -48.51
C GLU A 190 16.59 0.88 -48.57
N TYR A 191 16.00 0.57 -47.41
CA TYR A 191 14.64 0.09 -47.35
C TYR A 191 13.75 1.28 -47.70
N ALA A 192 13.37 1.38 -48.98
CA ALA A 192 12.59 2.47 -49.54
C ALA A 192 11.11 2.38 -49.11
N ALA A 193 10.87 2.35 -47.80
CA ALA A 193 9.54 2.54 -47.25
C ALA A 193 9.18 4.03 -47.31
N LEU A 194 7.92 4.32 -47.65
CA LEU A 194 7.41 5.68 -47.60
C LEU A 194 7.45 6.19 -46.17
N GLU A 195 7.89 7.43 -45.96
CA GLU A 195 8.17 7.99 -44.64
C GLU A 195 6.98 7.89 -43.65
N TYR A 196 5.74 8.05 -44.16
CA TYR A 196 4.51 7.94 -43.37
C TYR A 196 4.12 6.51 -42.98
N ARG A 197 4.81 5.50 -43.55
CA ARG A 197 4.66 4.08 -43.23
C ARG A 197 5.79 3.56 -42.32
N ILE A 198 6.61 4.45 -41.79
CA ILE A 198 7.67 4.10 -40.84
C ILE A 198 7.24 4.56 -39.45
N ILE A 199 7.09 3.61 -38.52
CA ILE A 199 6.98 3.96 -37.10
C ILE A 199 8.37 4.33 -36.58
N ARG A 200 8.47 5.41 -35.80
CA ARG A 200 9.73 5.88 -35.23
C ARG A 200 9.73 5.72 -33.73
N ILE A 201 10.76 5.06 -33.21
CA ILE A 201 10.98 4.86 -31.79
C ILE A 201 12.28 5.57 -31.43
N TYR A 202 12.20 6.53 -30.52
CA TYR A 202 13.37 7.22 -29.98
C TYR A 202 13.71 6.58 -28.64
N ALA A 203 14.67 5.66 -28.64
CA ALA A 203 14.96 4.80 -27.50
C ALA A 203 15.34 5.61 -26.25
N GLU A 204 16.01 6.75 -26.41
CA GLU A 204 16.36 7.67 -25.31
C GLU A 204 15.39 8.86 -25.17
N GLY A 205 14.26 8.83 -25.88
CA GLY A 205 13.25 9.88 -25.89
C GLY A 205 13.58 11.05 -26.83
N THR A 206 12.63 11.97 -26.97
CA THR A 206 12.75 13.16 -27.83
C THR A 206 12.76 14.47 -27.04
N PHE A 207 12.91 14.37 -25.73
CA PHE A 207 12.87 15.51 -24.83
C PHE A 207 14.17 16.31 -24.93
N GLN A 208 14.10 17.64 -24.81
CA GLN A 208 15.31 18.44 -24.64
C GLN A 208 15.99 18.05 -23.33
N THR A 209 17.25 17.60 -23.42
CA THR A 209 18.15 17.42 -22.28
C THR A 209 18.33 18.78 -21.59
N LYS A 210 18.03 18.84 -20.29
CA LYS A 210 18.22 20.04 -19.47
C LYS A 210 19.40 19.78 -18.54
N LYS A 211 20.13 20.83 -18.17
CA LYS A 211 21.28 20.75 -17.24
C LYS A 211 20.93 20.30 -15.82
N GLU A 212 19.66 20.20 -15.46
CA GLU A 212 19.19 19.92 -14.10
C GLU A 212 18.97 18.42 -13.87
N LEU A 213 19.18 17.92 -12.63
CA LEU A 213 18.99 16.51 -12.27
C LEU A 213 17.53 16.02 -12.33
N LEU A 214 16.58 16.90 -12.01
CA LEU A 214 15.17 16.55 -11.81
C LEU A 214 14.49 15.97 -13.08
N PRO A 215 14.70 16.51 -14.29
CA PRO A 215 14.13 15.95 -15.51
C PRO A 215 14.65 14.56 -15.86
N ASP A 216 15.95 14.28 -15.70
CA ASP A 216 16.54 13.04 -16.23
C ASP A 216 16.25 11.82 -15.35
N VAL A 217 16.19 12.02 -14.03
CA VAL A 217 15.84 10.98 -13.05
C VAL A 217 14.36 10.56 -13.13
N LEU A 218 13.47 11.50 -13.46
CA LEU A 218 12.03 11.24 -13.56
C LEU A 218 11.60 10.70 -14.92
N ARG A 219 12.43 10.84 -15.96
CA ARG A 219 12.09 10.50 -17.33
C ARG A 219 12.42 9.05 -17.64
N SER A 220 11.38 8.22 -17.58
CA SER A 220 11.38 6.91 -18.20
C SER A 220 11.16 7.03 -19.71
N VAL A 221 11.75 6.12 -20.47
CA VAL A 221 11.52 5.97 -21.93
C VAL A 221 10.40 4.98 -22.24
N ALA A 222 9.82 4.33 -21.23
CA ALA A 222 8.69 3.41 -21.39
C ALA A 222 7.58 3.94 -22.33
N PRO A 223 7.20 5.24 -22.31
CA PRO A 223 6.19 5.76 -23.23
C PRO A 223 6.56 5.70 -24.72
N GLU A 224 7.84 5.74 -25.07
CA GLU A 224 8.30 5.65 -26.47
C GLU A 224 8.14 4.23 -27.04
N PHE A 225 7.94 3.24 -26.15
CA PHE A 225 7.73 1.83 -26.47
C PHE A 225 6.26 1.40 -26.29
N GLU A 226 5.31 2.35 -26.36
CA GLU A 226 3.87 2.07 -26.17
C GLU A 226 3.32 0.99 -27.10
N CYS A 227 3.94 0.76 -28.27
CA CYS A 227 3.56 -0.35 -29.15
C CYS A 227 3.64 -1.72 -28.46
N ILE A 228 4.60 -1.94 -27.55
CA ILE A 228 4.74 -3.17 -26.78
C ILE A 228 3.57 -3.32 -25.82
N ASP A 229 3.19 -2.24 -25.11
CA ASP A 229 2.02 -2.25 -24.24
C ASP A 229 0.75 -2.59 -25.03
N GLN A 230 0.57 -2.00 -26.22
CA GLN A 230 -0.60 -2.25 -27.08
C GLN A 230 -0.66 -3.71 -27.55
N MET A 231 0.47 -4.28 -27.96
CA MET A 231 0.58 -5.70 -28.35
C MET A 231 0.22 -6.63 -27.18
N TYR A 232 0.80 -6.36 -26.01
CA TYR A 232 0.59 -7.17 -24.83
C TYR A 232 -0.85 -7.07 -24.31
N GLU A 233 -1.39 -5.85 -24.20
CA GLU A 233 -2.76 -5.59 -23.78
C GLU A 233 -3.78 -6.23 -24.73
N ALA A 234 -3.54 -6.20 -26.05
CA ALA A 234 -4.37 -6.90 -27.02
C ALA A 234 -4.32 -8.43 -26.84
N GLY A 235 -3.17 -8.99 -26.47
CA GLY A 235 -3.02 -10.40 -26.09
C GLY A 235 -3.82 -10.76 -24.82
N ILE A 236 -3.89 -9.85 -23.83
CA ILE A 236 -4.75 -10.02 -22.66
C ILE A 236 -6.23 -10.07 -23.08
N LEU A 237 -6.68 -9.12 -23.90
CA LEU A 237 -8.07 -9.03 -24.34
C LEU A 237 -8.51 -10.24 -25.18
N ARG A 238 -7.61 -10.84 -25.96
CA ARG A 238 -7.85 -12.09 -26.69
C ARG A 238 -7.81 -13.34 -25.79
N GLY A 239 -7.38 -13.21 -24.54
CA GLY A 239 -7.23 -14.32 -23.59
C GLY A 239 -5.96 -15.16 -23.79
N ASN A 240 -5.05 -14.72 -24.66
CA ASN A 240 -3.76 -15.38 -24.93
C ASN A 240 -2.78 -15.15 -23.77
N ILE A 241 -2.90 -14.01 -23.10
CA ILE A 241 -2.13 -13.65 -21.91
C ILE A 241 -3.10 -13.58 -20.73
N LYS A 242 -2.78 -14.33 -19.67
CA LYS A 242 -3.57 -14.36 -18.44
C LYS A 242 -2.70 -14.04 -17.24
N ASP A 243 -3.32 -13.55 -16.18
CA ASP A 243 -2.67 -13.34 -14.89
C ASP A 243 -2.11 -14.68 -14.36
N ALA A 244 -2.97 -15.68 -14.20
CA ALA A 244 -2.59 -17.05 -13.83
C ALA A 244 -2.35 -17.95 -15.07
N ALA A 245 -1.35 -18.82 -15.01
CA ALA A 245 -1.09 -19.82 -16.05
C ALA A 245 -2.06 -21.01 -16.01
N GLY A 246 -2.70 -21.23 -14.85
CA GLY A 246 -3.67 -22.30 -14.62
C GLY A 246 -4.58 -21.94 -13.46
N ASP A 247 -5.28 -22.93 -12.93
CA ASP A 247 -6.05 -22.78 -11.71
C ASP A 247 -5.18 -23.03 -10.45
N ILE A 248 -5.82 -23.02 -9.28
CA ILE A 248 -5.13 -23.27 -8.02
C ILE A 248 -4.53 -24.68 -7.94
N GLU A 249 -5.14 -25.70 -8.52
CA GLU A 249 -4.61 -27.06 -8.47
C GLU A 249 -3.33 -27.18 -9.30
N TRP A 250 -3.30 -26.55 -10.48
CA TRP A 250 -2.08 -26.43 -11.28
C TRP A 250 -0.93 -25.78 -10.51
N LEU A 251 -1.19 -24.68 -9.80
CA LEU A 251 -0.17 -24.03 -8.98
C LEU A 251 0.34 -24.95 -7.87
N LEU A 252 -0.56 -25.62 -7.15
CA LEU A 252 -0.18 -26.52 -6.05
C LEU A 252 0.65 -27.70 -6.55
N GLU A 253 0.31 -28.28 -7.70
CA GLU A 253 1.10 -29.33 -8.35
C GLU A 253 2.49 -28.84 -8.72
N ARG A 254 2.59 -27.63 -9.29
CA ARG A 254 3.87 -27.01 -9.65
C ARG A 254 4.74 -26.79 -8.41
N LEU A 255 4.19 -26.17 -7.37
CA LEU A 255 4.92 -25.86 -6.14
C LEU A 255 5.37 -27.12 -5.39
N ARG A 256 4.62 -28.23 -5.42
CA ARG A 256 5.04 -29.51 -4.81
C ARG A 256 6.33 -30.09 -5.41
N GLN A 257 6.67 -29.70 -6.63
CA GLN A 257 7.90 -30.14 -7.29
C GLN A 257 9.12 -29.30 -6.87
N GLU A 258 8.89 -28.16 -6.22
CA GLU A 258 9.93 -27.20 -5.87
C GLU A 258 10.43 -27.41 -4.45
N GLN A 259 11.75 -27.29 -4.25
CA GLN A 259 12.40 -27.48 -2.95
C GLN A 259 12.77 -26.16 -2.25
N GLU A 260 12.92 -25.08 -3.03
CA GLU A 260 13.44 -23.79 -2.57
C GLU A 260 12.35 -22.70 -2.63
N ILE A 261 11.20 -22.97 -2.04
CA ILE A 261 10.06 -22.04 -2.01
C ILE A 261 10.32 -20.94 -0.98
N VAL A 262 10.12 -19.69 -1.40
CA VAL A 262 10.36 -18.47 -0.63
C VAL A 262 9.08 -17.64 -0.60
N ILE A 263 8.60 -17.31 0.60
CA ILE A 263 7.46 -16.41 0.77
C ILE A 263 7.97 -14.97 0.83
N LEU A 264 7.44 -14.09 -0.01
CA LEU A 264 7.78 -12.67 0.03
C LEU A 264 7.02 -11.95 1.14
N GLY A 265 7.74 -11.11 1.88
CA GLY A 265 7.25 -10.44 3.09
C GLY A 265 7.10 -11.39 4.27
N PHE A 266 6.80 -10.83 5.44
CA PHE A 266 6.46 -11.60 6.65
C PHE A 266 5.24 -11.00 7.38
N GLY A 267 4.47 -10.16 6.68
CA GLY A 267 3.24 -9.54 7.18
C GLY A 267 2.08 -10.53 7.28
N THR A 268 0.89 -9.99 7.52
CA THR A 268 -0.35 -10.77 7.69
C THR A 268 -0.64 -11.65 6.47
N GLU A 269 -0.54 -11.08 5.27
CA GLU A 269 -0.80 -11.75 3.99
C GLU A 269 0.20 -12.89 3.73
N SER A 270 1.49 -12.65 3.97
CA SER A 270 2.56 -13.66 3.83
C SER A 270 2.38 -14.85 4.77
N GLN A 271 1.98 -14.59 6.02
CA GLN A 271 1.76 -15.65 7.02
C GLN A 271 0.50 -16.48 6.73
N ASN A 272 -0.58 -15.85 6.24
CA ASN A 272 -1.76 -16.56 5.74
C ASN A 272 -1.43 -17.46 4.55
N ALA A 273 -0.63 -16.94 3.61
CA ALA A 273 -0.17 -17.72 2.47
C ALA A 273 0.67 -18.92 2.88
N TYR A 274 1.62 -18.73 3.80
CA TYR A 274 2.43 -19.81 4.35
C TYR A 274 1.56 -20.88 5.03
N ASP A 275 0.62 -20.49 5.90
CA ASP A 275 -0.28 -21.43 6.56
C ASP A 275 -1.13 -22.22 5.56
N TYR A 276 -1.69 -21.54 4.55
CA TYR A 276 -2.47 -22.17 3.50
C TYR A 276 -1.66 -23.20 2.71
N LEU A 277 -0.46 -22.83 2.25
CA LEU A 277 0.42 -23.71 1.49
C LEU A 277 0.87 -24.92 2.33
N LEU A 278 1.18 -24.69 3.61
CA LEU A 278 1.53 -25.76 4.54
C LEU A 278 0.37 -26.75 4.71
N GLY A 279 -0.86 -26.26 4.80
CA GLY A 279 -2.08 -27.09 4.79
C GLY A 279 -2.28 -27.91 3.50
N LYS A 280 -1.64 -27.53 2.40
CA LYS A 280 -1.63 -28.27 1.12
C LYS A 280 -0.40 -29.17 0.96
N GLY A 281 0.43 -29.29 2.00
CA GLY A 281 1.66 -30.09 2.03
C GLY A 281 2.87 -29.43 1.37
N ILE A 282 2.86 -28.11 1.24
CA ILE A 282 3.94 -27.32 0.61
C ILE A 282 4.62 -26.49 1.69
N GLU A 283 5.89 -26.76 1.95
CA GLU A 283 6.64 -26.12 3.02
C GLU A 283 7.65 -25.11 2.46
N ALA A 284 7.52 -23.84 2.85
CA ALA A 284 8.49 -22.81 2.50
C ALA A 284 9.79 -22.93 3.30
N ARG A 285 10.91 -22.51 2.69
CA ARG A 285 12.24 -22.49 3.32
C ARG A 285 12.43 -21.28 4.22
N CYS A 286 11.92 -20.11 3.82
CA CYS A 286 12.08 -18.86 4.56
C CYS A 286 11.01 -17.83 4.15
N PHE A 287 10.93 -16.77 4.95
CA PHE A 287 10.35 -15.49 4.53
C PHE A 287 11.46 -14.56 4.03
N ALA A 288 11.21 -13.81 2.95
CA ALA A 288 12.15 -12.85 2.39
C ALA A 288 11.68 -11.40 2.59
N SER A 289 12.59 -10.50 2.94
CA SER A 289 12.31 -9.07 3.08
C SER A 289 13.39 -8.22 2.41
N SER A 290 13.00 -7.06 1.89
CA SER A 290 13.90 -6.07 1.27
C SER A 290 14.63 -5.17 2.27
N GLY A 291 14.26 -5.17 3.56
CA GLY A 291 14.83 -4.23 4.54
C GLY A 291 15.18 -4.80 5.91
N GLN A 292 14.56 -5.92 6.34
CA GLN A 292 14.84 -6.55 7.62
C GLN A 292 15.41 -7.95 7.41
N SER A 293 16.52 -8.26 8.06
CA SER A 293 17.09 -9.61 8.09
C SER A 293 17.30 -10.06 9.53
N GLY A 294 17.18 -11.38 9.75
CA GLY A 294 17.34 -11.98 11.07
C GLY A 294 16.03 -12.24 11.81
N GLY A 295 16.06 -13.25 12.68
CA GLY A 295 14.91 -13.74 13.43
C GLY A 295 14.12 -14.84 12.71
N MET A 296 13.03 -15.28 13.34
CA MET A 296 12.18 -16.36 12.86
C MET A 296 10.70 -15.97 12.93
N ARG A 297 9.89 -16.57 12.06
CA ARG A 297 8.42 -16.45 12.04
C ARG A 297 7.85 -17.83 11.78
N LEU A 298 6.95 -18.29 12.66
CA LEU A 298 6.28 -19.57 12.49
C LEU A 298 7.26 -20.73 12.23
N GLY A 299 8.42 -20.70 12.90
CA GLY A 299 9.48 -21.69 12.73
C GLY A 299 10.37 -21.52 11.50
N LYS A 300 10.21 -20.45 10.71
CA LYS A 300 11.01 -20.19 9.50
C LYS A 300 11.88 -18.94 9.63
N PRO A 301 13.13 -18.95 9.11
CA PRO A 301 14.00 -17.78 9.17
C PRO A 301 13.48 -16.64 8.28
N ILE A 302 13.75 -15.40 8.70
CA ILE A 302 13.60 -14.21 7.86
C ILE A 302 14.97 -13.88 7.25
N LEU A 303 15.06 -13.91 5.93
CA LEU A 303 16.27 -13.60 5.16
C LEU A 303 16.09 -12.33 4.33
N SER A 304 17.18 -11.61 4.07
CA SER A 304 17.14 -10.57 3.04
C SER A 304 17.01 -11.22 1.66
N GLU A 305 16.38 -10.54 0.70
CA GLU A 305 16.30 -11.04 -0.68
C GLU A 305 17.68 -11.38 -1.27
N TRP A 306 18.69 -10.57 -0.99
CA TRP A 306 20.07 -10.84 -1.40
C TRP A 306 20.57 -12.18 -0.84
N LYS A 307 20.36 -12.44 0.46
CA LYS A 307 20.80 -13.67 1.11
C LYS A 307 20.08 -14.91 0.58
N VAL A 308 18.80 -14.76 0.22
CA VAL A 308 18.02 -15.81 -0.46
C VAL A 308 18.66 -16.16 -1.81
N LYS A 309 18.99 -15.15 -2.63
CA LYS A 309 19.62 -15.33 -3.96
C LYS A 309 21.06 -15.86 -3.87
N GLU A 310 21.73 -15.68 -2.74
CA GLU A 310 23.08 -16.20 -2.48
C GLU A 310 23.07 -17.68 -2.05
N ILE A 311 22.11 -18.07 -1.19
CA ILE A 311 22.08 -19.42 -0.59
C ILE A 311 21.35 -20.44 -1.46
N PHE A 312 20.25 -20.04 -2.10
CA PHE A 312 19.41 -20.95 -2.88
C PHE A 312 19.82 -20.95 -4.34
N THR A 313 19.80 -22.13 -4.96
CA THR A 313 20.24 -22.30 -6.35
C THR A 313 19.14 -21.87 -7.34
N ASN A 314 17.91 -22.27 -7.06
CA ASN A 314 16.72 -22.04 -7.88
C ASN A 314 15.54 -21.62 -6.98
N PRO A 315 15.61 -20.46 -6.29
CA PRO A 315 14.53 -20.01 -5.43
C PRO A 315 13.26 -19.75 -6.24
N VAL A 316 12.13 -20.21 -5.69
CA VAL A 316 10.79 -19.93 -6.22
C VAL A 316 10.10 -18.94 -5.30
N PHE A 317 9.86 -17.74 -5.80
CA PHE A 317 9.28 -16.65 -5.03
C PHE A 317 7.76 -16.64 -5.11
N VAL A 318 7.09 -16.48 -3.97
CA VAL A 318 5.63 -16.37 -3.87
C VAL A 318 5.27 -15.01 -3.30
N ASP A 319 4.75 -14.13 -4.15
CA ASP A 319 4.15 -12.86 -3.75
C ASP A 319 2.73 -13.11 -3.22
N CYS A 320 2.49 -12.64 -2.00
CA CYS A 320 1.25 -12.86 -1.26
C CYS A 320 0.36 -11.62 -1.20
N GLU A 321 0.87 -10.46 -1.63
CA GLU A 321 0.20 -9.17 -1.46
C GLU A 321 -0.48 -8.71 -2.73
N THR A 322 0.14 -8.95 -3.89
CA THR A 322 -0.29 -8.36 -5.16
C THR A 322 -1.12 -9.29 -6.04
N GLU A 323 -1.89 -8.69 -6.94
CA GLU A 323 -2.74 -9.36 -7.93
C GLU A 323 -2.58 -8.69 -9.29
N TYR A 324 -2.99 -9.40 -10.33
CA TYR A 324 -2.92 -9.10 -11.75
C TYR A 324 -1.49 -8.93 -12.28
N CYS A 325 -0.67 -9.96 -12.08
CA CYS A 325 0.75 -9.93 -12.44
C CYS A 325 1.01 -9.69 -13.93
N ALA A 326 0.08 -10.07 -14.83
CA ALA A 326 0.25 -9.80 -16.27
C ALA A 326 0.32 -8.28 -16.56
N TRP A 327 -0.35 -7.46 -15.74
CA TRP A 327 -0.35 -6.01 -15.86
C TRP A 327 0.88 -5.32 -15.26
N GLY A 328 1.80 -6.08 -14.67
CA GLY A 328 3.03 -5.57 -14.05
C GLY A 328 2.82 -4.97 -12.66
N PHE A 329 1.80 -5.43 -11.91
CA PHE A 329 1.64 -4.99 -10.52
C PHE A 329 2.58 -5.70 -9.56
N GLY A 330 2.86 -5.04 -8.44
CA GLY A 330 3.85 -5.49 -7.46
C GLY A 330 5.26 -5.39 -7.99
N GLU A 331 6.09 -6.35 -7.58
CA GLU A 331 7.49 -6.44 -8.02
C GLU A 331 7.66 -7.38 -9.21
N THR A 332 6.58 -7.79 -9.87
CA THR A 332 6.58 -8.75 -10.98
C THR A 332 7.62 -8.38 -12.05
N ASP A 333 7.61 -7.12 -12.50
CA ASP A 333 8.50 -6.65 -13.57
C ASP A 333 9.98 -6.69 -13.14
N ARG A 334 10.29 -6.35 -11.87
CA ARG A 334 11.65 -6.40 -11.32
C ARG A 334 12.16 -7.85 -11.26
N TYR A 335 11.39 -8.74 -10.62
CA TYR A 335 11.78 -10.16 -10.48
C TYR A 335 11.97 -10.81 -11.84
N ASP A 336 11.15 -10.45 -12.80
CA ASP A 336 11.24 -10.92 -14.16
C ASP A 336 12.59 -10.56 -14.81
N CYS A 337 12.99 -9.29 -14.68
CA CYS A 337 14.29 -8.77 -15.14
C CYS A 337 15.49 -9.37 -14.39
N GLU A 338 15.29 -9.91 -13.18
CA GLU A 338 16.31 -10.64 -12.41
C GLU A 338 16.41 -12.14 -12.76
N GLY A 339 15.55 -12.61 -13.68
CA GLY A 339 15.48 -14.01 -14.13
C GLY A 339 14.42 -14.86 -13.44
N TYR A 340 13.56 -14.27 -12.59
CA TYR A 340 12.49 -14.97 -11.90
C TYR A 340 11.15 -14.71 -12.59
N HIS A 341 10.86 -15.52 -13.58
CA HIS A 341 9.77 -15.29 -14.51
C HIS A 341 8.40 -15.62 -13.88
N ARG A 342 7.41 -14.76 -14.14
CA ARG A 342 6.04 -14.97 -13.62
C ARG A 342 5.48 -16.31 -14.10
N ASN A 343 4.74 -16.98 -13.21
CA ASN A 343 4.17 -18.31 -13.44
C ASN A 343 5.20 -19.43 -13.72
N LYS A 344 6.50 -19.21 -13.46
CA LYS A 344 7.56 -20.22 -13.59
C LYS A 344 8.38 -20.35 -12.30
N SER A 345 8.98 -19.25 -11.85
CA SER A 345 9.79 -19.14 -10.63
C SER A 345 9.42 -17.92 -9.76
N PHE A 346 8.46 -17.11 -10.21
CA PHE A 346 7.79 -16.09 -9.43
C PHE A 346 6.27 -16.25 -9.57
N PHE A 347 5.53 -16.29 -8.47
CA PHE A 347 4.08 -16.51 -8.46
C PHE A 347 3.35 -15.46 -7.61
N CYS A 348 2.44 -14.71 -8.22
CA CYS A 348 1.47 -13.89 -7.48
C CYS A 348 0.32 -14.78 -7.02
N LEU A 349 0.32 -15.17 -5.75
CA LEU A 349 -0.63 -16.17 -5.21
C LEU A 349 -2.09 -15.74 -5.35
N LYS A 350 -2.38 -14.43 -5.23
CA LYS A 350 -3.72 -13.87 -5.33
C LYS A 350 -4.34 -13.94 -6.73
N ASP A 351 -3.56 -14.26 -7.75
CA ASP A 351 -4.06 -14.55 -9.11
C ASP A 351 -4.67 -15.94 -9.21
N TYR A 352 -4.31 -16.83 -8.28
CA TYR A 352 -4.79 -18.21 -8.22
C TYR A 352 -5.82 -18.44 -7.12
N VAL A 353 -5.66 -17.77 -5.96
CA VAL A 353 -6.53 -17.98 -4.79
C VAL A 353 -6.62 -16.74 -3.90
N LYS A 354 -7.82 -16.44 -3.39
CA LYS A 354 -8.00 -15.46 -2.30
C LYS A 354 -7.99 -16.18 -0.97
N ILE A 355 -7.02 -15.86 -0.13
CA ILE A 355 -6.85 -16.47 1.19
C ILE A 355 -7.44 -15.51 2.23
N PRO A 356 -8.49 -15.91 2.98
CA PRO A 356 -9.04 -15.08 4.04
C PRO A 356 -8.08 -15.00 5.24
N PHE A 357 -8.30 -14.03 6.13
CA PHE A 357 -7.66 -14.04 7.44
C PHE A 357 -8.04 -15.30 8.22
N GLY A 358 -7.11 -15.86 8.97
CA GLY A 358 -7.30 -17.12 9.69
C GLY A 358 -6.55 -17.16 11.01
N TYR A 359 -6.68 -18.26 11.75
CA TYR A 359 -6.01 -18.46 13.04
C TYR A 359 -4.74 -19.33 12.94
N LEU A 360 -4.18 -19.43 11.72
CA LEU A 360 -2.94 -20.17 11.39
C LEU A 360 -2.92 -21.64 11.86
N PRO A 361 -3.98 -22.44 11.61
CA PRO A 361 -4.09 -23.81 12.13
C PRO A 361 -2.96 -24.75 11.70
N ASN A 362 -2.40 -24.59 10.50
CA ASN A 362 -1.41 -25.50 9.95
C ASN A 362 -0.01 -25.16 10.48
N ALA A 363 0.32 -23.86 10.53
CA ALA A 363 1.60 -23.39 11.03
C ALA A 363 1.76 -23.59 12.56
N LEU A 364 0.64 -23.55 13.30
CA LEU A 364 0.65 -23.75 14.75
C LEU A 364 0.46 -25.23 15.17
N LYS A 365 0.12 -26.12 14.23
CA LYS A 365 -0.17 -27.54 14.51
C LYS A 365 1.04 -28.23 15.15
N GLY A 366 0.83 -28.88 16.29
CA GLY A 366 1.88 -29.67 16.97
C GLY A 366 2.98 -28.84 17.66
N ASN A 367 2.90 -27.51 17.63
CA ASN A 367 3.90 -26.63 18.23
C ASN A 367 3.51 -26.21 19.65
N HIS A 368 4.51 -25.86 20.46
CA HIS A 368 4.30 -25.11 21.69
C HIS A 368 4.24 -23.61 21.38
N VAL A 369 3.15 -22.99 21.80
CA VAL A 369 2.77 -21.63 21.42
C VAL A 369 2.63 -20.78 22.68
N VAL A 370 3.37 -19.68 22.74
CA VAL A 370 3.36 -18.76 23.87
C VAL A 370 2.72 -17.44 23.47
N LEU A 371 1.60 -17.12 24.11
CA LEU A 371 0.89 -15.85 23.95
C LEU A 371 1.53 -14.78 24.85
N VAL A 372 1.76 -13.59 24.30
CA VAL A 372 2.35 -12.45 25.03
C VAL A 372 1.65 -11.15 24.64
N GLY A 373 1.59 -10.18 25.54
CA GLY A 373 0.95 -8.88 25.31
C GLY A 373 -0.35 -8.71 26.09
N ASN A 374 -1.42 -8.25 25.44
CA ASN A 374 -2.68 -7.94 26.10
C ASN A 374 -3.38 -9.22 26.60
N TYR A 375 -3.49 -9.38 27.93
CA TYR A 375 -4.03 -10.58 28.56
C TYR A 375 -5.44 -10.97 28.09
N ASN A 376 -6.35 -10.00 27.97
CA ASN A 376 -7.74 -10.28 27.59
C ASN A 376 -7.81 -10.74 26.13
N LEU A 377 -7.12 -10.05 25.21
CA LEU A 377 -7.06 -10.49 23.82
C LEU A 377 -6.37 -11.86 23.68
N CYS A 378 -5.35 -12.16 24.49
CA CYS A 378 -4.77 -13.50 24.57
C CYS A 378 -5.79 -14.54 25.04
N CYS A 379 -6.63 -14.24 26.04
CA CYS A 379 -7.71 -15.14 26.49
C CYS A 379 -8.72 -15.44 25.38
N ASN A 380 -9.12 -14.40 24.63
CA ASN A 380 -9.97 -14.54 23.47
C ASN A 380 -9.35 -15.47 22.42
N LEU A 381 -8.09 -15.21 22.06
CA LEU A 381 -7.35 -16.00 21.07
C LEU A 381 -7.14 -17.45 21.54
N ASN A 382 -6.83 -17.67 22.81
CA ASN A 382 -6.67 -19.01 23.39
C ASN A 382 -7.91 -19.88 23.19
N ARG A 383 -9.13 -19.35 23.36
CA ARG A 383 -10.36 -20.12 23.09
C ARG A 383 -10.50 -20.56 21.64
N ILE A 384 -10.00 -19.75 20.70
CA ILE A 384 -10.01 -20.06 19.28
C ILE A 384 -8.95 -21.14 18.99
N LEU A 385 -7.72 -20.92 19.47
CA LEU A 385 -6.57 -21.78 19.21
C LEU A 385 -6.61 -23.14 19.92
N GLN A 386 -7.41 -23.31 20.98
CA GLN A 386 -7.63 -24.61 21.63
C GLN A 386 -8.14 -25.70 20.67
N ASN A 387 -8.74 -25.31 19.53
CA ASN A 387 -9.21 -26.24 18.51
C ASN A 387 -8.10 -26.67 17.52
N VAL A 388 -6.90 -26.10 17.62
CA VAL A 388 -5.76 -26.46 16.76
C VAL A 388 -5.15 -27.75 17.27
N ASN A 389 -5.14 -28.78 16.41
CA ASN A 389 -4.70 -30.12 16.78
C ASN A 389 -3.22 -30.14 17.24
N GLY A 390 -2.96 -30.70 18.42
CA GLY A 390 -1.63 -30.85 18.99
C GLY A 390 -0.94 -29.55 19.41
N CYS A 391 -1.63 -28.41 19.36
CA CYS A 391 -1.08 -27.13 19.81
C CYS A 391 -1.17 -27.02 21.34
N SER A 392 -0.05 -26.80 22.01
CA SER A 392 0.00 -26.52 23.45
C SER A 392 0.17 -25.03 23.69
N LEU A 393 -0.71 -24.43 24.48
CA LEU A 393 -0.79 -22.99 24.70
C LEU A 393 -0.35 -22.59 26.10
N ALA A 394 0.46 -21.54 26.19
CA ALA A 394 0.82 -20.87 27.42
C ALA A 394 0.75 -19.35 27.26
N TYR A 395 0.72 -18.61 28.36
CA TYR A 395 0.81 -17.15 28.40
C TYR A 395 2.02 -16.72 29.23
N CYS A 396 2.77 -15.75 28.73
CA CYS A 396 3.86 -15.13 29.48
C CYS A 396 3.61 -13.62 29.63
N ASP A 397 3.57 -13.17 30.89
CA ASP A 397 3.47 -11.75 31.22
C ASP A 397 4.84 -11.08 31.15
N VAL A 398 5.33 -10.85 29.93
CA VAL A 398 6.70 -10.35 29.66
C VAL A 398 7.00 -9.03 30.38
N LEU A 399 5.98 -8.17 30.57
CA LEU A 399 6.12 -6.87 31.21
C LEU A 399 5.73 -6.86 32.69
N SER A 400 5.33 -8.01 33.26
CA SER A 400 4.85 -8.14 34.65
C SER A 400 3.68 -7.19 35.00
N GLN A 401 2.84 -6.86 34.02
CA GLN A 401 1.74 -5.89 34.16
C GLN A 401 0.40 -6.54 34.54
N ASN A 402 0.30 -7.86 34.49
CA ASN A 402 -0.93 -8.63 34.63
C ASN A 402 -0.83 -9.66 35.78
N SER A 403 0.04 -9.40 36.76
CA SER A 403 0.29 -10.30 37.90
C SER A 403 -0.93 -10.59 38.78
N ASP A 404 -1.96 -9.74 38.72
CA ASP A 404 -3.25 -9.88 39.42
C ASP A 404 -4.28 -10.72 38.65
N LYS A 405 -4.06 -10.94 37.35
CA LYS A 405 -4.95 -11.74 36.50
C LYS A 405 -4.66 -13.22 36.69
N THR A 406 -5.64 -13.94 37.25
CA THR A 406 -5.56 -15.39 37.48
C THR A 406 -6.72 -16.12 36.79
N GLY A 407 -6.40 -17.02 35.86
CA GLY A 407 -7.36 -17.92 35.19
C GLY A 407 -7.64 -17.63 33.72
N GLY A 408 -7.72 -18.67 32.89
CA GLY A 408 -8.04 -18.60 31.46
C GLY A 408 -7.00 -19.26 30.56
N ILE A 409 -5.71 -19.08 30.88
CA ILE A 409 -4.57 -19.65 30.15
C ILE A 409 -3.51 -20.11 31.16
N LYS A 410 -2.78 -21.20 30.85
CA LYS A 410 -1.60 -21.63 31.63
C LYS A 410 -0.53 -20.53 31.58
N GLN A 411 -0.11 -20.02 32.73
CA GLN A 411 0.95 -19.01 32.81
C GLN A 411 2.32 -19.66 32.93
N ILE A 412 3.34 -19.06 32.30
CA ILE A 412 4.76 -19.45 32.36
C ILE A 412 5.64 -18.22 32.56
N ASN A 413 6.83 -18.42 33.10
CA ASN A 413 7.84 -17.38 33.23
C ASN A 413 8.63 -17.19 31.94
N LEU A 414 9.26 -16.02 31.79
CA LEU A 414 10.03 -15.66 30.59
C LEU A 414 11.20 -16.62 30.30
N ASN A 415 11.83 -17.16 31.34
CA ASN A 415 12.92 -18.14 31.24
C ASN A 415 12.46 -19.56 30.86
N GLU A 416 11.15 -19.81 30.81
CA GLU A 416 10.57 -21.08 30.36
C GLU A 416 10.31 -21.09 28.84
N ILE A 417 10.44 -19.95 28.16
CA ILE A 417 10.32 -19.86 26.71
C ILE A 417 11.62 -20.39 26.08
N VAL A 418 11.50 -21.40 25.23
CA VAL A 418 12.65 -22.01 24.51
C VAL A 418 12.72 -21.51 23.07
N PRO A 419 13.89 -21.58 22.39
CA PRO A 419 14.06 -21.04 21.03
C PRO A 419 13.08 -21.58 19.98
N ASP A 420 12.63 -22.83 20.12
CA ASP A 420 11.70 -23.48 19.19
C ASP A 420 10.23 -23.07 19.42
N ASP A 421 9.92 -22.41 20.54
CA ASP A 421 8.57 -21.93 20.82
C ASP A 421 8.13 -20.87 19.79
N ILE A 422 6.88 -20.97 19.35
CA ILE A 422 6.27 -19.91 18.53
C ILE A 422 5.63 -18.90 19.46
N VAL A 423 6.17 -17.69 19.50
CA VAL A 423 5.64 -16.61 20.35
C VAL A 423 4.67 -15.75 19.54
N LEU A 424 3.41 -15.66 19.98
CA LEU A 424 2.38 -14.82 19.38
C LEU A 424 2.25 -13.53 20.18
N LEU A 425 2.73 -12.42 19.61
CA LEU A 425 2.56 -11.11 20.20
C LEU A 425 1.18 -10.55 19.83
N VAL A 426 0.35 -10.34 20.86
CA VAL A 426 -1.01 -9.83 20.76
C VAL A 426 -1.07 -8.45 21.41
N LYS A 427 -0.91 -7.40 20.60
CA LYS A 427 -1.02 -6.00 21.03
C LYS A 427 -2.34 -5.41 20.57
N SER A 428 -2.85 -4.45 21.34
CA SER A 428 -3.99 -3.62 20.93
C SER A 428 -3.45 -2.39 20.19
N PHE A 429 -3.83 -2.20 18.94
CA PHE A 429 -3.57 -0.95 18.21
C PHE A 429 -4.82 -0.09 18.21
N TYR A 430 -4.80 0.95 19.03
CA TYR A 430 -5.92 1.89 19.12
C TYR A 430 -5.74 3.06 18.16
N PHE A 431 -6.83 3.48 17.53
CA PHE A 431 -6.89 4.61 16.60
C PHE A 431 -7.09 5.95 17.32
N GLY A 432 -6.53 7.01 16.74
CA GLY A 432 -6.62 8.38 17.23
C GLY A 432 -5.38 8.86 18.00
N PRO A 433 -5.14 10.19 18.07
CA PRO A 433 -4.01 10.76 18.80
C PRO A 433 -4.17 10.63 20.33
N GLY A 434 -3.04 10.71 21.05
CA GLY A 434 -3.04 10.94 22.50
C GLY A 434 -3.29 9.73 23.38
N ILE A 435 -2.81 8.55 23.00
CA ILE A 435 -2.72 7.40 23.90
C ILE A 435 -1.27 7.27 24.35
N LYS A 436 -1.07 7.16 25.66
CA LYS A 436 0.25 6.94 26.25
C LYS A 436 0.90 5.70 25.62
N ARG A 437 2.02 5.90 24.93
CA ARG A 437 2.81 4.79 24.40
C ARG A 437 3.44 4.04 25.56
N GLU A 438 3.51 2.72 25.44
CA GLU A 438 4.28 1.91 26.38
C GLU A 438 5.77 2.30 26.27
N GLU A 439 6.40 2.58 27.42
CA GLU A 439 7.82 2.98 27.48
C GLU A 439 8.77 1.83 27.10
N VAL A 440 8.32 0.58 27.22
CA VAL A 440 9.09 -0.63 26.92
C VAL A 440 8.26 -1.56 26.04
N SER A 441 8.80 -1.95 24.89
CA SER A 441 8.11 -2.87 23.98
C SER A 441 8.35 -4.32 24.39
N CYS A 442 7.28 -5.14 24.45
CA CYS A 442 7.41 -6.61 24.62
C CYS A 442 8.42 -7.20 23.63
N LEU A 443 8.43 -6.72 22.39
CA LEU A 443 9.32 -7.23 21.34
C LEU A 443 10.79 -6.97 21.67
N GLU A 444 11.12 -5.81 22.23
CA GLU A 444 12.48 -5.48 22.66
C GLU A 444 12.94 -6.35 23.82
N VAL A 445 12.03 -6.66 24.76
CA VAL A 445 12.33 -7.57 25.88
C VAL A 445 12.59 -8.97 25.37
N LEU A 446 11.71 -9.50 24.50
CA LEU A 446 11.87 -10.83 23.90
C LEU A 446 13.21 -10.93 23.13
N GLN A 447 13.54 -9.92 22.33
CA GLN A 447 14.80 -9.86 21.59
C GLN A 447 16.03 -9.84 22.50
N LYS A 448 16.00 -9.07 23.61
CA LYS A 448 17.08 -9.04 24.61
C LYS A 448 17.30 -10.41 25.27
N TRP A 449 16.25 -11.22 25.36
CA TRP A 449 16.31 -12.60 25.87
C TRP A 449 16.64 -13.64 24.78
N GLY A 450 16.95 -13.21 23.56
CA GLY A 450 17.29 -14.09 22.44
C GLY A 450 16.09 -14.81 21.82
N ILE A 451 14.86 -14.42 22.18
CA ILE A 451 13.64 -15.00 21.64
C ILE A 451 13.33 -14.35 20.29
N CYS A 452 13.47 -15.12 19.23
CA CYS A 452 13.46 -14.60 17.87
C CYS A 452 12.32 -15.13 16.98
N ASN A 453 11.66 -16.23 17.37
CA ASN A 453 10.49 -16.82 16.69
C ASN A 453 9.17 -16.16 17.15
N VAL A 454 9.08 -14.85 16.96
CA VAL A 454 7.96 -14.01 17.44
C VAL A 454 7.13 -13.56 16.26
N THR A 455 5.82 -13.75 16.23
CA THR A 455 4.96 -13.13 15.20
C THR A 455 4.01 -12.09 15.79
N GLU A 456 3.85 -10.98 15.07
CA GLU A 456 2.91 -9.90 15.39
C GLU A 456 1.58 -10.05 14.61
N TYR A 457 1.36 -11.20 13.96
CA TYR A 457 0.17 -11.48 13.15
C TYR A 457 -1.15 -11.16 13.85
N PHE A 458 -1.28 -11.54 15.13
CA PHE A 458 -2.48 -11.27 15.94
C PHE A 458 -2.49 -9.88 16.60
N SER A 459 -1.50 -9.03 16.34
CA SER A 459 -1.56 -7.60 16.68
C SER A 459 -2.27 -6.79 15.58
N ASP A 460 -2.41 -7.36 14.38
CA ASP A 460 -3.27 -6.78 13.34
C ASP A 460 -4.74 -6.97 13.76
N SER A 461 -5.41 -5.86 14.04
CA SER A 461 -6.80 -5.88 14.49
C SER A 461 -7.75 -6.45 13.44
N ARG A 462 -7.38 -6.44 12.14
CA ARG A 462 -8.15 -7.09 11.07
C ARG A 462 -8.22 -8.60 11.28
N VAL A 463 -7.10 -9.19 11.70
CA VAL A 463 -7.00 -10.62 12.02
C VAL A 463 -7.85 -10.93 13.24
N LEU A 464 -7.63 -10.24 14.36
CA LEU A 464 -8.35 -10.53 15.62
C LEU A 464 -9.87 -10.50 15.46
N VAL A 465 -10.38 -9.51 14.72
CA VAL A 465 -11.82 -9.39 14.46
C VAL A 465 -12.27 -10.40 13.41
N GLY A 466 -11.46 -10.64 12.37
CA GLY A 466 -11.78 -11.56 11.27
C GLY A 466 -11.81 -13.04 11.66
N ILE A 467 -11.13 -13.45 12.72
CA ILE A 467 -11.13 -14.84 13.21
C ILE A 467 -12.25 -15.17 14.21
N GLN A 468 -13.09 -14.19 14.57
CA GLN A 468 -14.25 -14.44 15.41
C GLN A 468 -15.23 -15.38 14.68
N ARG A 469 -15.87 -16.32 15.39
CA ARG A 469 -16.67 -17.37 14.75
C ARG A 469 -17.96 -16.78 14.17
N GLU A 470 -18.23 -17.02 12.89
CA GLU A 470 -19.45 -16.53 12.23
C GLU A 470 -20.74 -17.08 12.85
N ASP A 471 -20.70 -18.29 13.40
CA ASP A 471 -21.84 -18.97 14.02
C ASP A 471 -22.09 -18.58 15.49
N ASP A 472 -21.24 -17.74 16.08
CA ASP A 472 -21.45 -17.29 17.46
C ASP A 472 -22.71 -16.42 17.52
N LYS A 473 -23.59 -16.71 18.49
CA LYS A 473 -24.76 -15.86 18.76
C LYS A 473 -24.27 -14.49 19.24
N LYS A 474 -24.38 -13.46 18.41
CA LYS A 474 -23.90 -12.11 18.71
C LYS A 474 -24.81 -11.36 19.67
N TYR A 475 -26.12 -11.49 19.50
CA TYR A 475 -27.12 -10.86 20.38
C TYR A 475 -27.94 -11.93 21.08
N THR A 476 -27.75 -12.07 22.39
CA THR A 476 -28.35 -13.18 23.17
C THR A 476 -29.63 -12.79 23.88
N LEU A 477 -29.86 -11.49 24.10
CA LEU A 477 -31.05 -10.96 24.79
C LEU A 477 -31.72 -9.83 23.98
N PRO A 478 -33.08 -9.78 23.97
CA PRO A 478 -33.85 -8.69 23.34
C PRO A 478 -33.45 -7.28 23.78
N CYS A 479 -33.16 -7.08 25.07
CA CYS A 479 -32.74 -5.79 25.64
C CYS A 479 -31.33 -5.32 25.19
N PHE A 480 -30.60 -6.14 24.45
CA PHE A 480 -29.33 -5.79 23.81
C PHE A 480 -29.38 -5.97 22.29
N THR A 481 -30.55 -6.15 21.70
CA THR A 481 -30.73 -6.33 20.26
C THR A 481 -31.33 -5.05 19.64
N PRO A 482 -30.55 -4.20 18.95
CA PRO A 482 -31.05 -2.96 18.38
C PRO A 482 -31.96 -3.17 17.17
N ALA A 483 -32.74 -2.14 16.81
CA ALA A 483 -33.57 -2.16 15.58
C ALA A 483 -32.72 -2.35 14.32
N GLY A 484 -31.52 -1.77 14.33
CA GLY A 484 -30.54 -1.87 13.26
C GLY A 484 -29.31 -1.02 13.54
N ILE A 485 -28.33 -1.12 12.65
CA ILE A 485 -27.07 -0.39 12.73
C ILE A 485 -26.87 0.41 11.44
N LEU A 486 -26.55 1.69 11.59
CA LEU A 486 -26.15 2.59 10.51
C LEU A 486 -24.64 2.77 10.60
N PHE A 487 -23.93 2.06 9.73
CA PHE A 487 -22.47 2.10 9.67
C PHE A 487 -22.04 3.10 8.60
N GLU A 488 -21.34 4.16 8.98
CA GLU A 488 -20.84 5.16 8.04
C GLU A 488 -19.59 4.63 7.34
N ALA A 489 -19.70 4.34 6.05
CA ALA A 489 -18.66 3.72 5.24
C ALA A 489 -18.11 4.66 4.16
N SER A 490 -18.31 5.97 4.29
CA SER A 490 -17.84 6.95 3.30
C SER A 490 -16.32 7.11 3.34
N GLY A 491 -15.75 7.51 2.21
CA GLY A 491 -14.35 7.92 2.14
C GLY A 491 -14.08 9.19 2.95
N HIS A 492 -12.81 9.46 3.26
CA HIS A 492 -12.41 10.69 3.93
C HIS A 492 -12.89 11.93 3.14
N MET A 493 -13.24 12.98 3.87
CA MET A 493 -13.66 14.29 3.32
C MET A 493 -14.89 14.24 2.40
N CYS A 494 -15.71 13.19 2.49
CA CYS A 494 -16.98 13.08 1.76
C CYS A 494 -18.19 13.65 2.51
N GLY A 495 -17.97 14.28 3.68
CA GLY A 495 -19.03 14.84 4.52
C GLY A 495 -19.26 14.08 5.83
N ASN A 496 -18.27 13.33 6.33
CA ASN A 496 -18.40 12.51 7.54
C ASN A 496 -18.86 13.32 8.76
N SER A 497 -18.33 14.55 8.94
CA SER A 497 -18.76 15.46 10.02
C SER A 497 -20.21 15.95 9.87
N LEU A 498 -20.68 16.11 8.62
CA LEU A 498 -22.09 16.42 8.37
C LEU A 498 -22.95 15.21 8.74
N ALA A 499 -22.61 14.02 8.25
CA ALA A 499 -23.38 12.79 8.49
C ALA A 499 -23.61 12.53 9.99
N VAL A 500 -22.54 12.55 10.81
CA VAL A 500 -22.68 12.30 12.26
C VAL A 500 -23.58 13.33 12.95
N SER A 501 -23.53 14.60 12.53
CA SER A 501 -24.32 15.67 13.16
C SER A 501 -25.79 15.68 12.75
N LEU A 502 -26.14 15.07 11.61
CA LEU A 502 -27.54 14.91 11.19
C LEU A 502 -28.28 13.87 12.04
N TRP A 503 -27.59 12.78 12.41
CA TRP A 503 -28.20 11.68 13.16
C TRP A 503 -28.27 11.91 14.68
N ASP A 504 -27.47 12.83 15.22
CA ASP A 504 -27.27 13.03 16.66
C ASP A 504 -28.57 13.32 17.45
N ASN A 505 -29.51 14.08 16.90
CA ASN A 505 -30.76 14.45 17.57
C ASN A 505 -31.99 13.68 17.04
N HIS A 506 -31.79 12.59 16.30
CA HIS A 506 -32.90 11.80 15.77
C HIS A 506 -33.55 10.95 16.89
N PRO A 507 -34.90 10.92 17.02
CA PRO A 507 -35.57 10.26 18.14
C PRO A 507 -35.36 8.75 18.21
N ASN A 508 -35.10 8.11 17.07
CA ASN A 508 -34.86 6.66 16.97
C ASN A 508 -33.40 6.28 16.66
N VAL A 509 -32.45 7.22 16.75
CA VAL A 509 -31.03 6.91 16.49
C VAL A 509 -30.19 7.41 17.65
N ILE A 510 -29.28 6.58 18.13
CA ILE A 510 -28.25 6.98 19.08
C ILE A 510 -26.89 6.93 18.40
N SER A 511 -26.03 7.90 18.73
CA SER A 511 -24.68 8.02 18.18
C SER A 511 -23.72 8.49 19.27
N MET A 512 -22.42 8.26 19.04
CA MET A 512 -21.37 8.88 19.85
C MET A 512 -20.76 10.06 19.10
N ALA A 513 -20.40 11.12 19.84
CA ALA A 513 -19.55 12.16 19.28
C ALA A 513 -18.12 11.62 19.07
N TYR A 514 -17.33 12.35 18.26
CA TYR A 514 -15.90 12.07 18.08
C TYR A 514 -15.20 11.93 19.42
N SER A 515 -14.64 10.75 19.67
CA SER A 515 -14.01 10.37 20.93
C SER A 515 -13.12 9.14 20.75
N PHE A 516 -12.16 8.97 21.66
CA PHE A 516 -11.34 7.75 21.75
C PHE A 516 -12.20 6.48 21.75
N LEU A 517 -13.30 6.46 22.51
CA LEU A 517 -14.22 5.32 22.56
C LEU A 517 -14.80 5.02 21.17
N LYS A 518 -15.39 6.01 20.50
CA LYS A 518 -16.03 5.84 19.18
C LYS A 518 -15.12 5.17 18.15
N ASN A 519 -13.84 5.55 18.14
CA ASN A 519 -12.84 5.01 17.22
C ASN A 519 -12.42 3.58 17.55
N ASN A 520 -12.50 3.17 18.82
CA ASN A 520 -11.89 1.94 19.33
C ASN A 520 -12.91 0.93 19.89
N LEU A 521 -14.20 1.17 19.66
CA LEU A 521 -15.32 0.39 20.20
C LEU A 521 -15.12 -1.12 20.00
N CYS A 522 -14.75 -1.56 18.80
CA CYS A 522 -14.59 -2.99 18.50
C CYS A 522 -13.58 -3.67 19.45
N LEU A 523 -12.34 -3.15 19.51
CA LEU A 523 -11.28 -3.71 20.36
C LEU A 523 -11.57 -3.57 21.86
N ILE A 524 -12.19 -2.47 22.28
CA ILE A 524 -12.62 -2.27 23.68
C ILE A 524 -13.68 -3.31 24.04
N CYS A 525 -14.68 -3.52 23.19
CA CYS A 525 -15.73 -4.50 23.41
C CYS A 525 -15.18 -5.93 23.48
N MET A 526 -14.24 -6.29 22.60
CA MET A 526 -13.59 -7.60 22.63
C MET A 526 -12.85 -7.85 23.94
N GLN A 527 -12.12 -6.86 24.46
CA GLN A 527 -11.41 -7.00 25.73
C GLN A 527 -12.35 -7.04 26.93
N LEU A 528 -13.42 -6.24 26.93
CA LEU A 528 -14.42 -6.23 27.99
C LEU A 528 -15.23 -7.53 28.04
N ALA A 529 -15.43 -8.21 26.90
CA ALA A 529 -16.12 -9.50 26.84
C ALA A 529 -15.40 -10.62 27.62
N GLU A 530 -14.10 -10.45 27.88
CA GLU A 530 -13.26 -11.38 28.65
C GLU A 530 -13.31 -11.09 30.16
N GLU A 531 -13.88 -9.96 30.56
CA GLU A 531 -13.95 -9.54 31.95
C GLU A 531 -15.25 -10.01 32.60
N LYS A 532 -15.20 -10.24 33.91
CA LYS A 532 -16.43 -10.40 34.69
C LYS A 532 -17.16 -9.06 34.78
N PRO A 533 -18.51 -9.03 34.81
CA PRO A 533 -19.28 -7.77 34.83
C PRO A 533 -18.85 -6.78 35.93
N LYS A 534 -18.45 -7.30 37.10
CA LYS A 534 -17.96 -6.48 38.24
C LYS A 534 -16.64 -5.76 37.96
N GLN A 535 -15.82 -6.30 37.05
CA GLN A 535 -14.48 -5.79 36.69
C GLN A 535 -14.52 -4.96 35.40
N MET A 536 -15.52 -5.15 34.52
CA MET A 536 -15.64 -4.45 33.25
C MET A 536 -15.50 -2.93 33.36
N LEU A 537 -16.13 -2.30 34.37
CA LEU A 537 -16.03 -0.85 34.53
C LEU A 537 -14.64 -0.37 34.92
N GLN A 538 -13.93 -1.13 35.75
CA GLN A 538 -12.56 -0.82 36.10
C GLN A 538 -11.66 -0.92 34.86
N THR A 539 -11.81 -1.99 34.08
CA THR A 539 -11.08 -2.17 32.81
C THR A 539 -11.42 -1.07 31.80
N PHE A 540 -12.71 -0.72 31.65
CA PHE A 540 -13.17 0.33 30.74
C PHE A 540 -12.56 1.69 31.08
N TRP A 541 -12.63 2.11 32.35
CA TRP A 541 -12.03 3.38 32.76
C TRP A 541 -10.50 3.34 32.71
N GLY A 542 -9.89 2.18 32.93
CA GLY A 542 -8.45 1.97 32.73
C GLY A 542 -7.97 2.21 31.30
N PHE A 543 -8.83 2.09 30.28
CA PHE A 543 -8.48 2.54 28.92
C PHE A 543 -8.39 4.07 28.83
N TYR A 544 -9.33 4.78 29.46
CA TYR A 544 -9.36 6.24 29.50
C TYR A 544 -8.24 6.84 30.36
N ASP A 545 -7.77 6.14 31.39
CA ASP A 545 -6.61 6.57 32.18
C ASP A 545 -5.31 6.62 31.34
N ARG A 546 -5.28 5.94 30.19
CA ARG A 546 -4.16 5.97 29.23
C ARG A 546 -4.32 7.05 28.15
N VAL A 547 -5.46 7.73 28.10
CA VAL A 547 -5.73 8.79 27.12
C VAL A 547 -5.20 10.10 27.68
N GLU A 548 -4.19 10.65 27.03
CA GLU A 548 -3.53 11.91 27.40
C GLU A 548 -4.20 13.12 26.75
N ASP A 549 -4.97 12.94 25.66
CA ASP A 549 -5.62 14.05 24.96
C ASP A 549 -6.77 14.67 25.79
N PRO A 550 -6.65 15.94 26.22
CA PRO A 550 -7.70 16.63 26.95
C PRO A 550 -9.04 16.71 26.19
N ALA A 551 -9.01 16.66 24.85
CA ALA A 551 -10.21 16.69 24.02
C ALA A 551 -11.12 15.46 24.21
N PHE A 552 -10.59 14.38 24.79
CA PHE A 552 -11.33 13.14 25.05
C PHE A 552 -11.71 12.95 26.53
N GLN A 553 -11.49 13.95 27.39
CA GLN A 553 -11.88 13.87 28.79
C GLN A 553 -13.39 14.00 28.98
N TRP A 554 -13.90 13.28 29.99
CA TRP A 554 -15.31 13.31 30.37
C TRP A 554 -15.55 14.35 31.46
N ALA A 555 -16.64 15.10 31.35
CA ALA A 555 -17.14 15.85 32.49
C ALA A 555 -17.53 14.89 33.61
N GLU A 556 -17.19 15.20 34.87
CA GLU A 556 -17.39 14.29 36.01
C GLU A 556 -18.87 13.87 36.17
N SER A 557 -19.81 14.79 35.90
CA SER A 557 -21.24 14.48 35.89
C SER A 557 -21.62 13.42 34.84
N ASN A 558 -21.06 13.53 33.63
CA ASN A 558 -21.32 12.58 32.55
C ASN A 558 -20.64 11.24 32.85
N LYS A 559 -19.41 11.25 33.38
CA LYS A 559 -18.68 10.05 33.82
C LYS A 559 -19.49 9.26 34.85
N ARG A 560 -20.07 9.94 35.84
CA ARG A 560 -20.94 9.32 36.84
C ARG A 560 -22.19 8.71 36.21
N ARG A 561 -22.92 9.46 35.39
CA ARG A 561 -24.14 8.98 34.71
C ARG A 561 -23.87 7.78 33.81
N PHE A 562 -22.77 7.82 33.05
CA PHE A 562 -22.31 6.69 32.23
C PHE A 562 -22.07 5.47 33.10
N THR A 563 -21.31 5.63 34.18
CA THR A 563 -20.94 4.54 35.09
C THR A 563 -22.19 3.91 35.71
N ASP A 564 -23.14 4.72 36.18
CA ASP A 564 -24.36 4.22 36.80
C ASP A 564 -25.22 3.43 35.79
N LYS A 565 -25.38 3.95 34.57
CA LYS A 565 -26.14 3.24 33.52
C LYS A 565 -25.43 1.97 33.04
N PHE A 566 -24.11 2.00 32.92
CA PHE A 566 -23.34 0.80 32.60
C PHE A 566 -23.51 -0.27 33.68
N ARG A 567 -23.45 0.08 34.98
CA ARG A 567 -23.67 -0.89 36.08
C ARG A 567 -25.05 -1.53 36.00
N GLU A 568 -26.08 -0.72 35.75
CA GLU A 568 -27.46 -1.19 35.57
C GLU A 568 -27.54 -2.25 34.46
N LEU A 569 -26.97 -1.96 33.29
CA LEU A 569 -27.01 -2.86 32.13
C LEU A 569 -26.10 -4.10 32.32
N ALA A 570 -24.93 -3.93 32.92
CA ALA A 570 -23.99 -5.02 33.19
C ALA A 570 -24.54 -6.04 34.22
N ALA A 571 -25.52 -5.65 35.03
CA ALA A 571 -26.15 -6.53 36.01
C ALA A 571 -27.13 -7.58 35.41
N TYR A 572 -27.46 -7.47 34.11
CA TYR A 572 -28.44 -8.37 33.47
C TYR A 572 -27.92 -9.81 33.31
N LYS A 573 -26.60 -10.02 33.27
CA LYS A 573 -26.00 -11.35 33.06
C LYS A 573 -24.53 -11.40 33.47
N GLU A 574 -24.00 -12.62 33.55
CA GLU A 574 -22.62 -12.89 33.99
C GLU A 574 -21.57 -12.86 32.87
N ALA A 575 -21.99 -12.90 31.60
CA ALA A 575 -21.09 -12.85 30.44
C ALA A 575 -21.76 -12.18 29.25
N PHE A 576 -21.01 -11.38 28.50
CA PHE A 576 -21.50 -10.58 27.38
C PHE A 576 -20.70 -10.89 26.12
N THR A 577 -21.35 -10.86 24.96
CA THR A 577 -20.63 -10.80 23.69
C THR A 577 -20.06 -9.40 23.49
N SER A 578 -19.06 -9.30 22.62
CA SER A 578 -18.53 -8.00 22.22
C SER A 578 -19.59 -7.09 21.55
N GLN A 579 -20.58 -7.67 20.86
CA GLN A 579 -21.64 -6.93 20.17
C GLN A 579 -22.69 -6.40 21.14
N GLU A 580 -23.00 -7.13 22.21
CA GLU A 580 -23.89 -6.60 23.26
C GLU A 580 -23.20 -5.50 24.07
N LEU A 581 -21.89 -5.63 24.30
CA LEU A 581 -21.11 -4.56 24.91
C LEU A 581 -21.06 -3.31 24.03
N PHE A 582 -21.00 -3.46 22.70
CA PHE A 582 -21.15 -2.36 21.76
C PHE A 582 -22.48 -1.62 22.00
N VAL A 583 -23.59 -2.34 22.17
CA VAL A 583 -24.90 -1.75 22.47
C VAL A 583 -24.92 -1.07 23.85
N ILE A 584 -24.41 -1.73 24.88
CA ILE A 584 -24.35 -1.21 26.26
C ILE A 584 -23.58 0.10 26.32
N LEU A 585 -22.43 0.17 25.64
CA LEU A 585 -21.61 1.39 25.61
C LEU A 585 -22.34 2.54 24.92
N HIS A 586 -23.08 2.29 23.84
CA HIS A 586 -23.91 3.33 23.18
C HIS A 586 -25.05 3.81 24.08
N VAL A 587 -25.77 2.90 24.73
CA VAL A 587 -26.88 3.25 25.63
C VAL A 587 -26.38 4.03 26.85
N ALA A 588 -25.28 3.58 27.47
CA ALA A 588 -24.67 4.29 28.60
C ALA A 588 -24.14 5.67 28.19
N TYR A 589 -23.56 5.80 27.00
CA TYR A 589 -23.13 7.08 26.44
C TYR A 589 -24.33 8.01 26.22
N ALA A 590 -25.38 7.56 25.54
CA ALA A 590 -26.58 8.34 25.31
C ALA A 590 -27.19 8.85 26.63
N TYR A 591 -27.28 7.97 27.64
CA TYR A 591 -27.79 8.34 28.96
C TYR A 591 -26.92 9.39 29.66
N ALA A 592 -25.59 9.30 29.55
CA ALA A 592 -24.67 10.27 30.13
C ALA A 592 -24.92 11.70 29.60
N TYR A 593 -25.30 11.81 28.34
CA TYR A 593 -25.59 13.08 27.66
C TYR A 593 -27.08 13.47 27.66
N GLY A 594 -27.93 12.78 28.44
CA GLY A 594 -29.33 13.19 28.64
C GLY A 594 -30.37 12.45 27.82
N HIS A 595 -29.98 11.44 27.04
CA HIS A 595 -30.90 10.65 26.23
C HIS A 595 -31.13 9.26 26.84
N ASP A 596 -32.30 9.04 27.44
CA ASP A 596 -32.66 7.77 28.07
C ASP A 596 -33.35 6.82 27.08
N VAL A 597 -32.64 5.76 26.67
CA VAL A 597 -33.13 4.76 25.73
C VAL A 597 -34.02 3.77 26.48
N LYS A 598 -35.34 3.88 26.28
CA LYS A 598 -36.33 3.01 26.92
C LYS A 598 -36.42 1.62 26.30
N ASP A 599 -36.29 1.55 24.98
CA ASP A 599 -36.37 0.32 24.21
C ASP A 599 -35.35 0.34 23.07
N ILE A 600 -34.34 -0.53 23.17
CA ILE A 600 -33.30 -0.63 22.17
C ILE A 600 -33.82 -1.26 20.87
N GLN A 601 -34.88 -2.07 20.91
CA GLN A 601 -35.43 -2.76 19.74
C GLN A 601 -36.11 -1.81 18.75
N ASN A 602 -36.39 -0.57 19.18
CA ASN A 602 -36.93 0.52 18.37
C ASN A 602 -35.90 1.63 18.09
N THR A 603 -34.64 1.39 18.44
CA THR A 603 -33.54 2.36 18.34
C THR A 603 -32.44 1.81 17.43
N PHE A 604 -31.98 2.62 16.49
CA PHE A 604 -30.85 2.37 15.63
C PHE A 604 -29.57 2.91 16.26
N ILE A 605 -28.45 2.23 16.01
CA ILE A 605 -27.12 2.73 16.43
C ILE A 605 -26.41 3.26 15.19
N TYR A 606 -26.03 4.53 15.21
CA TYR A 606 -25.14 5.11 14.20
C TYR A 606 -23.69 5.03 14.68
N TRP A 607 -22.84 4.41 13.87
CA TRP A 607 -21.42 4.26 14.15
C TRP A 607 -20.54 4.61 12.95
N GLU A 608 -19.49 5.39 13.21
CA GLU A 608 -18.51 5.83 12.24
C GLU A 608 -17.14 5.81 12.92
N PRO A 609 -16.29 4.79 12.73
CA PRO A 609 -14.98 4.77 13.36
C PRO A 609 -14.02 5.70 12.59
N HIS A 610 -13.97 6.97 13.00
CA HIS A 610 -13.40 8.08 12.22
C HIS A 610 -11.96 7.88 11.78
N ASP A 611 -11.13 7.42 12.73
CA ASP A 611 -9.69 7.24 12.54
C ASP A 611 -9.32 5.80 12.13
N ALA A 612 -10.30 4.90 12.01
CA ALA A 612 -10.04 3.53 11.59
C ALA A 612 -9.84 3.47 10.06
N PRO A 613 -8.80 2.78 9.56
CA PRO A 613 -8.60 2.61 8.13
C PRO A 613 -9.79 1.91 7.48
N LYS A 614 -10.11 2.31 6.24
CA LYS A 614 -11.28 1.76 5.51
C LYS A 614 -11.18 0.26 5.24
N SER A 615 -9.99 -0.32 5.26
CA SER A 615 -9.78 -1.77 5.19
C SER A 615 -10.41 -2.56 6.35
N PHE A 616 -10.77 -1.90 7.45
CA PHE A 616 -11.48 -2.51 8.57
C PHE A 616 -12.99 -2.60 8.39
N PHE A 617 -13.56 -1.87 7.43
CA PHE A 617 -14.99 -1.58 7.42
C PHE A 617 -15.83 -2.84 7.18
N VAL A 618 -15.49 -3.63 6.15
CA VAL A 618 -16.15 -4.94 5.91
C VAL A 618 -16.03 -5.87 7.10
N ILE A 619 -14.88 -5.84 7.78
CA ILE A 619 -14.60 -6.69 8.94
C ILE A 619 -15.49 -6.27 10.12
N TYR A 620 -15.71 -4.97 10.32
CA TYR A 620 -16.62 -4.45 11.33
C TYR A 620 -18.09 -4.70 11.01
N GLU A 621 -18.49 -4.57 9.76
CA GLU A 621 -19.83 -4.92 9.29
C GLU A 621 -20.09 -6.42 9.53
N ALA A 622 -19.15 -7.29 9.14
CA ALA A 622 -19.22 -8.72 9.42
C ALA A 622 -19.25 -9.02 10.92
N TRP A 623 -18.44 -8.33 11.74
CA TRP A 623 -18.42 -8.46 13.20
C TRP A 623 -19.79 -8.14 13.81
N LEU A 624 -20.48 -7.12 13.32
CA LEU A 624 -21.81 -6.73 13.80
C LEU A 624 -22.97 -7.54 13.20
N SER A 625 -22.71 -8.31 12.12
CA SER A 625 -23.79 -8.94 11.37
C SER A 625 -24.50 -10.09 12.05
N ASP A 626 -25.81 -9.97 12.22
CA ASP A 626 -26.68 -10.98 12.82
C ASP A 626 -28.03 -11.01 12.09
N ARG A 627 -28.67 -12.17 12.05
CA ARG A 627 -30.00 -12.34 11.41
C ARG A 627 -31.12 -11.52 12.06
N PHE A 628 -30.95 -11.10 13.31
CA PHE A 628 -31.93 -10.32 14.06
C PHE A 628 -31.67 -8.81 14.02
N VAL A 629 -30.52 -8.37 13.49
CA VAL A 629 -30.12 -6.96 13.44
C VAL A 629 -29.85 -6.56 12.00
N LYS A 630 -30.63 -5.62 11.46
CA LYS A 630 -30.41 -5.10 10.12
C LYS A 630 -29.20 -4.16 10.10
N GLY A 631 -28.29 -4.34 9.16
CA GLY A 631 -27.17 -3.43 8.94
C GLY A 631 -27.34 -2.58 7.69
N TYR A 632 -26.95 -1.32 7.76
CA TYR A 632 -26.92 -0.41 6.62
C TYR A 632 -25.58 0.29 6.53
N SER A 633 -24.90 0.17 5.40
CA SER A 633 -23.66 0.91 5.11
C SER A 633 -24.02 2.21 4.41
N ILE A 634 -23.84 3.34 5.09
CA ILE A 634 -24.09 4.67 4.54
C ILE A 634 -22.84 5.15 3.81
N ASN A 635 -22.92 5.25 2.49
CA ASN A 635 -21.81 5.62 1.62
C ASN A 635 -22.07 6.96 0.96
N ILE A 636 -21.46 8.00 1.49
CA ILE A 636 -21.48 9.34 0.91
C ILE A 636 -20.34 9.48 -0.10
N THR A 637 -20.68 9.81 -1.34
CA THR A 637 -19.72 10.11 -2.40
C THR A 637 -19.58 11.61 -2.60
N ARG A 638 -18.41 12.08 -3.01
CA ARG A 638 -18.14 13.49 -3.31
C ARG A 638 -17.24 13.58 -4.53
N ASN A 639 -17.40 14.64 -5.32
CA ASN A 639 -16.51 14.87 -6.47
C ASN A 639 -15.03 14.85 -6.00
N SER A 640 -14.19 14.08 -6.70
CA SER A 640 -12.82 13.78 -6.25
C SER A 640 -11.96 15.02 -6.03
N TYR A 641 -11.98 16.01 -6.94
CA TYR A 641 -11.16 17.22 -6.73
C TYR A 641 -11.65 18.06 -5.52
N ALA A 642 -12.97 18.11 -5.28
CA ALA A 642 -13.53 18.83 -4.15
C ALA A 642 -13.19 18.14 -2.83
N ARG A 643 -13.20 16.80 -2.83
CA ARG A 643 -12.75 15.97 -1.71
C ARG A 643 -11.26 16.19 -1.38
N VAL A 644 -10.38 16.08 -2.38
CA VAL A 644 -8.93 16.31 -2.22
C VAL A 644 -8.65 17.74 -1.77
N GLY A 645 -9.34 18.74 -2.34
CA GLY A 645 -9.20 20.14 -1.94
C GLY A 645 -9.64 20.39 -0.49
N SER A 646 -10.73 19.74 -0.07
CA SER A 646 -11.19 19.76 1.32
C SER A 646 -10.15 19.17 2.27
N PHE A 647 -9.47 18.09 1.85
CA PHE A 647 -8.38 17.48 2.62
C PHE A 647 -7.18 18.42 2.76
N PHE A 648 -6.77 19.08 1.68
CA PHE A 648 -5.65 20.03 1.69
C PHE A 648 -5.95 21.23 2.58
N LYS A 649 -7.16 21.80 2.46
CA LYS A 649 -7.61 22.89 3.31
C LYS A 649 -7.62 22.54 4.80
N HIS A 650 -8.15 21.36 5.13
CA HIS A 650 -8.13 20.87 6.50
C HIS A 650 -6.69 20.75 7.02
N SER A 651 -5.80 20.16 6.23
CA SER A 651 -4.43 19.90 6.64
C SER A 651 -3.58 21.16 6.77
N GLU A 652 -3.86 22.18 5.95
CA GLU A 652 -3.27 23.51 6.11
C GLU A 652 -3.76 24.19 7.39
N SER A 653 -5.05 24.02 7.75
CA SER A 653 -5.61 24.59 8.97
C SER A 653 -5.01 24.05 10.27
N ILE A 654 -4.42 22.85 10.24
CA ILE A 654 -3.75 22.19 11.37
C ILE A 654 -2.22 22.12 11.18
N GLU A 655 -1.66 22.94 10.29
CA GLU A 655 -0.22 23.06 10.02
C GLU A 655 0.49 21.77 9.57
N ARG A 656 -0.28 20.73 9.20
CA ARG A 656 0.23 19.47 8.63
C ARG A 656 0.66 19.60 7.17
N PHE A 657 0.28 20.69 6.51
CA PHE A 657 0.60 20.96 5.11
C PHE A 657 2.05 21.41 4.88
N VAL A 658 2.75 21.88 5.92
CA VAL A 658 4.10 22.47 5.81
C VAL A 658 5.19 21.41 5.70
N TYR A 659 4.99 20.22 6.29
CA TYR A 659 5.96 19.11 6.24
C TYR A 659 5.33 17.79 5.78
N PRO A 660 4.68 17.75 4.61
CA PRO A 660 4.07 16.54 4.14
C PRO A 660 5.18 15.64 3.62
N GLY A 661 5.60 14.68 4.44
CA GLY A 661 6.14 13.46 3.87
C GLY A 661 5.16 12.87 2.86
N LEU A 662 5.59 11.85 2.12
CA LEU A 662 4.80 11.20 1.08
C LEU A 662 3.39 10.78 1.56
N THR A 663 3.25 10.45 2.85
CA THR A 663 2.00 10.05 3.51
C THR A 663 0.84 11.03 3.31
N PHE A 664 1.09 12.34 3.33
CA PHE A 664 0.03 13.35 3.19
C PHE A 664 -0.67 13.27 1.83
N PHE A 665 0.10 13.16 0.75
CA PHE A 665 -0.50 13.02 -0.58
C PHE A 665 -1.22 11.68 -0.71
N TRP A 666 -0.70 10.62 -0.09
CA TRP A 666 -1.37 9.32 -0.08
C TRP A 666 -2.74 9.37 0.58
N GLU A 667 -2.84 9.98 1.77
CA GLU A 667 -4.11 10.19 2.46
C GLU A 667 -5.12 10.97 1.58
N ALA A 668 -4.63 11.97 0.84
CA ALA A 668 -5.47 12.73 -0.10
C ALA A 668 -5.97 11.87 -1.26
N MET A 669 -5.14 10.91 -1.68
CA MET A 669 -5.43 10.02 -2.80
C MET A 669 -6.24 8.77 -2.41
N GLU A 670 -6.52 8.56 -1.13
CA GLU A 670 -7.34 7.43 -0.68
C GLU A 670 -8.81 7.60 -1.11
N GLY A 671 -9.32 6.61 -1.85
CA GLY A 671 -10.71 6.50 -2.32
C GLY A 671 -11.56 5.62 -1.43
N PRO A 672 -12.89 5.85 -1.32
CA PRO A 672 -13.78 4.78 -0.88
C PRO A 672 -13.66 3.59 -1.84
N ASP A 673 -13.55 2.38 -1.29
CA ASP A 673 -13.46 1.15 -2.05
C ASP A 673 -14.86 0.56 -2.28
N PHE A 674 -15.43 0.82 -3.46
CA PHE A 674 -16.74 0.31 -3.85
C PHE A 674 -16.73 -1.16 -4.30
N SER A 675 -15.57 -1.80 -4.41
CA SER A 675 -15.46 -3.19 -4.91
C SER A 675 -15.86 -4.24 -3.86
N GLN A 676 -16.06 -3.83 -2.61
CA GLN A 676 -16.33 -4.73 -1.50
C GLN A 676 -17.77 -5.25 -1.54
N LYS A 677 -17.90 -6.58 -1.47
CA LYS A 677 -19.18 -7.28 -1.34
C LYS A 677 -19.79 -6.98 0.03
N GLU A 678 -21.10 -6.76 0.04
CA GLU A 678 -21.86 -6.55 1.27
C GLU A 678 -21.93 -7.86 2.08
N PRO A 679 -21.79 -7.80 3.41
CA PRO A 679 -22.09 -8.94 4.27
C PRO A 679 -23.56 -9.36 4.18
N VAL A 680 -23.86 -10.58 4.64
CA VAL A 680 -25.26 -11.05 4.74
C VAL A 680 -26.04 -10.15 5.70
N ASN A 681 -27.30 -9.83 5.37
CA ASN A 681 -28.20 -8.91 6.11
C ASN A 681 -27.75 -7.44 6.17
N TRP A 682 -26.76 -7.06 5.36
CA TRP A 682 -26.35 -5.67 5.15
C TRP A 682 -26.94 -5.13 3.86
N LYS A 683 -27.16 -3.81 3.82
CA LYS A 683 -27.53 -3.09 2.60
C LYS A 683 -26.74 -1.79 2.50
N ARG A 684 -26.11 -1.51 1.37
CA ARG A 684 -25.49 -0.20 1.11
C ARG A 684 -26.54 0.82 0.69
N VAL A 685 -26.41 2.04 1.22
CA VAL A 685 -27.22 3.20 0.89
C VAL A 685 -26.27 4.30 0.41
N GLU A 686 -26.36 4.64 -0.87
CA GLU A 686 -25.46 5.59 -1.50
C GLU A 686 -26.06 6.99 -1.56
N ILE A 687 -25.28 7.99 -1.18
CA ILE A 687 -25.70 9.39 -1.10
C ILE A 687 -24.66 10.26 -1.79
N LYS A 688 -25.05 11.10 -2.75
CA LYS A 688 -24.15 12.13 -3.26
C LYS A 688 -24.12 13.33 -2.33
N PHE A 689 -22.93 13.75 -1.91
CA PHE A 689 -22.74 14.90 -1.04
C PHE A 689 -23.41 16.16 -1.59
N GLU A 690 -23.23 16.44 -2.89
CA GLU A 690 -23.79 17.62 -3.54
C GLU A 690 -25.33 17.58 -3.59
N THR A 691 -25.92 16.40 -3.77
CA THR A 691 -27.39 16.21 -3.73
C THR A 691 -27.92 16.35 -2.31
N LEU A 692 -27.23 15.77 -1.32
CA LEU A 692 -27.58 15.94 0.10
C LEU A 692 -27.58 17.42 0.51
N LYS A 693 -26.65 18.22 0.00
CA LYS A 693 -26.54 19.65 0.32
C LYS A 693 -27.57 20.51 -0.40
N THR A 694 -27.88 20.18 -1.65
CA THR A 694 -28.81 20.98 -2.49
C THR A 694 -30.28 20.60 -2.32
N SER A 695 -30.56 19.33 -2.00
CA SER A 695 -31.92 18.78 -1.81
C SER A 695 -31.98 17.92 -0.54
N PRO A 696 -31.71 18.50 0.65
CA PRO A 696 -31.52 17.73 1.88
C PRO A 696 -32.74 16.92 2.30
N GLN A 697 -33.93 17.53 2.30
CA GLN A 697 -35.15 16.86 2.75
C GLN A 697 -35.51 15.65 1.88
N GLU A 698 -35.41 15.78 0.56
CA GLU A 698 -35.69 14.67 -0.36
C GLU A 698 -34.69 13.53 -0.17
N THR A 699 -33.39 13.87 -0.14
CA THR A 699 -32.30 12.91 0.03
C THR A 699 -32.44 12.13 1.34
N LEU A 700 -32.67 12.84 2.45
CA LEU A 700 -32.78 12.25 3.78
C LEU A 700 -34.08 11.45 3.95
N LYS A 701 -35.20 11.89 3.36
CA LYS A 701 -36.44 11.09 3.30
C LYS A 701 -36.21 9.79 2.55
N SER A 702 -35.46 9.81 1.46
CA SER A 702 -35.10 8.58 0.73
C SER A 702 -34.27 7.65 1.61
N CYS A 703 -33.23 8.17 2.27
CA CYS A 703 -32.40 7.41 3.20
C CYS A 703 -33.22 6.77 4.34
N CYS A 704 -34.11 7.53 4.99
CA CYS A 704 -35.01 7.00 6.02
C CYS A 704 -35.89 5.86 5.52
N ARG A 705 -36.50 5.99 4.32
CA ARG A 705 -37.32 4.92 3.73
C ARG A 705 -36.48 3.67 3.45
N GLU A 706 -35.28 3.84 2.92
CA GLU A 706 -34.39 2.72 2.59
C GLU A 706 -33.86 1.98 3.82
N CYS A 707 -33.57 2.72 4.91
CA CYS A 707 -33.12 2.17 6.18
C CYS A 707 -34.26 1.70 7.09
N ASN A 708 -35.52 1.96 6.68
CA ASN A 708 -36.72 1.74 7.50
C ASN A 708 -36.68 2.47 8.85
N ILE A 709 -36.22 3.73 8.82
CA ILE A 709 -36.19 4.63 9.98
C ILE A 709 -37.35 5.62 9.83
N PRO A 710 -38.12 5.91 10.90
CA PRO A 710 -39.12 6.97 10.87
C PRO A 710 -38.52 8.32 10.49
N TRP A 711 -39.21 9.12 9.67
CA TRP A 711 -38.78 10.49 9.38
C TRP A 711 -38.86 11.38 10.63
N SER A 712 -37.86 12.24 10.82
CA SER A 712 -37.86 13.32 11.80
C SER A 712 -37.33 14.60 11.18
N ASP A 713 -37.97 15.74 11.46
CA ASP A 713 -37.51 17.05 10.98
C ASP A 713 -36.17 17.46 11.61
N THR A 714 -35.75 16.81 12.71
CA THR A 714 -34.42 16.98 13.31
C THR A 714 -33.28 16.65 12.35
N LEU A 715 -33.52 15.85 11.31
CA LEU A 715 -32.54 15.56 10.25
C LEU A 715 -32.22 16.78 9.38
N LEU A 716 -32.99 17.86 9.48
CA LEU A 716 -32.71 19.12 8.78
C LEU A 716 -31.85 20.08 9.63
N GLU A 717 -31.37 19.61 10.79
CA GLU A 717 -30.49 20.34 11.69
C GLU A 717 -29.19 19.56 11.89
N THR A 718 -28.09 20.27 12.11
CA THR A 718 -26.82 19.66 12.51
C THR A 718 -26.58 19.91 13.98
N THR A 719 -26.53 18.85 14.78
CA THR A 719 -26.38 18.93 16.23
C THR A 719 -25.22 18.10 16.77
N ARG A 720 -24.85 18.39 18.01
CA ARG A 720 -24.02 17.57 18.88
C ARG A 720 -24.63 17.56 20.28
N HIS A 721 -25.04 16.39 20.76
CA HIS A 721 -25.82 16.22 21.99
C HIS A 721 -27.08 17.11 22.00
N GLY A 722 -27.78 17.17 20.86
CA GLY A 722 -29.00 17.97 20.67
C GLY A 722 -28.78 19.49 20.61
N LYS A 723 -27.53 19.97 20.65
CA LYS A 723 -27.20 21.39 20.51
C LYS A 723 -26.71 21.69 19.09
N PRO A 724 -27.11 22.80 18.46
CA PRO A 724 -26.63 23.18 17.14
C PRO A 724 -25.10 23.20 17.05
N VAL A 725 -24.54 22.67 15.96
CA VAL A 725 -23.10 22.65 15.71
C VAL A 725 -22.78 23.16 14.31
N SER A 726 -21.60 23.77 14.17
CA SER A 726 -20.98 24.17 12.92
C SER A 726 -19.55 23.65 12.83
N TYR A 727 -19.08 23.45 11.61
CA TYR A 727 -17.71 23.05 11.31
C TYR A 727 -16.84 24.29 11.15
N HIS A 728 -15.87 24.46 12.05
CA HIS A 728 -14.97 25.61 12.06
C HIS A 728 -13.60 25.24 11.47
N MET A 729 -13.16 26.03 10.50
CA MET A 729 -11.80 26.08 9.95
C MET A 729 -11.18 27.44 10.32
N LYS A 730 -9.85 27.57 10.19
CA LYS A 730 -9.07 28.75 10.63
C LYS A 730 -9.69 30.10 10.23
N GLU A 731 -10.24 30.19 9.03
CA GLU A 731 -10.85 31.42 8.48
C GLU A 731 -12.30 31.23 8.01
N ASP A 732 -12.89 30.05 8.20
CA ASP A 732 -14.18 29.69 7.62
C ASP A 732 -15.06 28.92 8.61
N THR A 733 -16.37 29.16 8.59
CA THR A 733 -17.34 28.37 9.33
C THR A 733 -18.41 27.86 8.38
N VAL A 734 -18.65 26.55 8.37
CA VAL A 734 -19.65 25.88 7.53
C VAL A 734 -20.68 25.24 8.46
N SER A 735 -21.96 25.54 8.25
CA SER A 735 -23.06 24.97 9.04
C SER A 735 -24.07 24.25 8.15
N GLY A 736 -24.70 23.18 8.67
CA GLY A 736 -25.81 22.48 8.04
C GLY A 736 -25.61 22.22 6.54
N PHE A 737 -26.51 22.78 5.73
CA PHE A 737 -26.56 22.61 4.28
C PHE A 737 -25.94 23.77 3.48
N ASP A 738 -25.03 24.57 4.06
CA ASP A 738 -24.27 25.60 3.33
C ASP A 738 -23.66 25.05 2.04
N LEU A 739 -23.89 25.73 0.91
CA LEU A 739 -23.47 25.29 -0.42
C LEU A 739 -22.02 25.66 -0.77
N LYS A 740 -21.30 26.45 0.04
CA LYS A 740 -19.89 26.78 -0.21
C LYS A 740 -19.02 25.54 -0.48
N PRO A 741 -19.12 24.43 0.28
CA PRO A 741 -18.35 23.21 0.02
C PRO A 741 -18.76 22.44 -1.24
N VAL A 742 -19.93 22.73 -1.82
CA VAL A 742 -20.43 22.13 -3.07
C VAL A 742 -19.77 22.78 -4.28
N TYR A 743 -19.61 24.10 -4.25
CA TYR A 743 -19.14 24.89 -5.39
C TYR A 743 -17.67 25.32 -5.30
N ASN A 744 -16.96 24.98 -4.22
CA ASN A 744 -15.56 25.37 -4.08
C ASN A 744 -14.66 24.56 -5.04
N LEU A 745 -13.98 25.28 -5.94
CA LEU A 745 -13.01 24.71 -6.89
C LEU A 745 -11.61 24.54 -6.30
N TYR A 746 -11.38 25.09 -5.10
CA TYR A 746 -10.10 25.07 -4.38
C TYR A 746 -8.96 25.62 -5.24
N GLU A 747 -9.18 26.79 -5.84
CA GLU A 747 -8.23 27.43 -6.76
C GLU A 747 -6.88 27.77 -6.11
N GLU A 748 -6.87 27.90 -4.78
CA GLU A 748 -5.65 28.07 -3.99
C GLU A 748 -4.70 26.85 -4.07
N TYR A 749 -5.21 25.66 -4.37
CA TYR A 749 -4.43 24.42 -4.50
C TYR A 749 -4.40 23.88 -5.93
N PHE A 750 -5.43 24.15 -6.74
CA PHE A 750 -5.59 23.52 -8.05
C PHE A 750 -5.87 24.53 -9.17
N SER A 751 -5.18 24.37 -10.28
CA SER A 751 -5.57 24.88 -11.59
C SER A 751 -6.65 24.01 -12.23
N ASP A 752 -7.25 24.46 -13.35
CA ASP A 752 -8.15 23.60 -14.15
C ASP A 752 -7.45 22.33 -14.62
N PHE A 753 -6.17 22.42 -14.95
CA PHE A 753 -5.35 21.29 -15.36
C PHE A 753 -5.11 20.30 -14.21
N ASP A 754 -4.94 20.79 -12.97
CA ASP A 754 -4.84 19.92 -11.78
C ASP A 754 -6.14 19.16 -11.52
N ARG A 755 -7.29 19.86 -11.59
CA ARG A 755 -8.61 19.22 -11.43
C ARG A 755 -8.85 18.15 -12.49
N PHE A 756 -8.48 18.43 -13.73
CA PHE A 756 -8.51 17.45 -14.83
C PHE A 756 -7.69 16.20 -14.52
N ARG A 757 -6.44 16.38 -14.05
CA ARG A 757 -5.56 15.25 -13.67
C ARG A 757 -6.11 14.43 -12.51
N ILE A 758 -6.67 15.07 -11.48
CA ILE A 758 -7.33 14.37 -10.35
C ILE A 758 -8.51 13.53 -10.86
N ASN A 759 -9.36 14.09 -11.71
CA ASN A 759 -10.51 13.36 -12.26
C ASN A 759 -10.10 12.16 -13.11
N MET A 760 -8.95 12.22 -13.78
CA MET A 760 -8.39 11.08 -14.51
C MET A 760 -7.88 9.98 -13.58
N VAL A 761 -7.16 10.34 -12.50
CA VAL A 761 -6.69 9.35 -11.52
C VAL A 761 -7.85 8.66 -10.78
N PHE A 762 -8.95 9.39 -10.55
CA PHE A 762 -10.15 8.88 -9.91
C PHE A 762 -11.28 8.52 -10.89
N ALA A 763 -10.97 8.19 -12.15
CA ALA A 763 -11.99 7.97 -13.17
C ALA A 763 -13.06 6.93 -12.77
N ASP A 764 -12.66 5.79 -12.19
CA ASP A 764 -13.57 4.75 -11.67
C ASP A 764 -14.51 5.32 -10.58
N LEU A 765 -13.95 6.07 -9.63
CA LEU A 765 -14.71 6.67 -8.53
C LEU A 765 -15.71 7.71 -9.05
N GLN A 766 -15.28 8.56 -9.98
CA GLN A 766 -16.12 9.59 -10.60
C GLN A 766 -17.24 8.94 -11.43
N LYS A 767 -16.93 7.91 -12.23
CA LYS A 767 -17.90 7.15 -13.03
C LYS A 767 -18.98 6.52 -12.15
N LYS A 768 -18.59 5.82 -11.07
CA LYS A 768 -19.52 5.22 -10.09
C LYS A 768 -20.39 6.26 -9.39
N GLY A 769 -19.79 7.35 -8.95
CA GLY A 769 -20.52 8.47 -8.35
C GLY A 769 -21.34 9.30 -9.36
N ASN A 770 -21.35 8.94 -10.64
CA ASN A 770 -21.98 9.69 -11.73
C ASN A 770 -21.60 11.20 -11.66
N TYR A 771 -20.28 11.43 -11.58
CA TYR A 771 -19.61 12.72 -11.71
C TYR A 771 -18.89 12.80 -13.06
N PRO A 772 -18.51 14.01 -13.52
CA PRO A 772 -17.64 14.15 -14.67
C PRO A 772 -16.33 13.39 -14.46
N TYR A 773 -15.97 12.54 -15.43
CA TYR A 773 -14.74 11.76 -15.42
C TYR A 773 -14.02 11.89 -16.76
N VAL A 774 -12.73 11.56 -16.76
CA VAL A 774 -11.89 11.54 -17.96
C VAL A 774 -11.19 10.19 -18.01
N SER A 775 -11.45 9.42 -19.06
CA SER A 775 -10.75 8.15 -19.27
C SER A 775 -9.29 8.40 -19.64
N CYS A 776 -8.38 7.65 -19.02
CA CYS A 776 -6.97 7.71 -19.38
C CYS A 776 -6.72 7.11 -20.78
N ARG A 777 -7.65 6.30 -21.32
CA ARG A 777 -7.54 5.68 -22.64
C ARG A 777 -7.63 6.68 -23.80
N PHE A 778 -8.07 7.91 -23.57
CA PHE A 778 -8.08 8.96 -24.59
C PHE A 778 -6.71 9.57 -24.87
N PHE A 779 -5.70 9.20 -24.09
CA PHE A 779 -4.35 9.75 -24.19
C PHE A 779 -3.34 8.63 -24.45
N SER A 780 -2.33 8.95 -25.26
CA SER A 780 -1.16 8.08 -25.38
C SER A 780 -0.41 8.01 -24.05
N ARG A 781 0.35 6.94 -23.83
CA ARG A 781 1.19 6.82 -22.62
C ARG A 781 2.12 8.02 -22.49
N ARG A 782 2.63 8.54 -23.60
CA ARG A 782 3.48 9.73 -23.62
C ARG A 782 2.74 10.99 -23.17
N GLN A 783 1.53 11.22 -23.67
CA GLN A 783 0.70 12.35 -23.24
C GLN A 783 0.42 12.28 -21.73
N ILE A 784 0.05 11.10 -21.22
CA ILE A 784 -0.16 10.89 -19.78
C ILE A 784 1.12 11.19 -19.00
N PHE A 785 2.25 10.64 -19.44
CA PHE A 785 3.56 10.86 -18.80
C PHE A 785 3.89 12.36 -18.71
N GLU A 786 3.78 13.08 -19.83
CA GLU A 786 4.02 14.52 -19.89
C GLU A 786 3.04 15.34 -19.04
N MET A 787 1.78 14.90 -18.91
CA MET A 787 0.79 15.56 -18.04
C MET A 787 1.18 15.48 -16.57
N PHE A 788 1.66 14.33 -16.10
CA PHE A 788 1.98 14.12 -14.69
C PHE A 788 3.42 14.50 -14.31
N LEU A 789 4.29 14.75 -15.30
CA LEU A 789 5.56 15.43 -15.11
C LEU A 789 5.43 16.94 -14.84
N LYS A 790 4.29 17.57 -15.15
CA LYS A 790 4.09 18.99 -14.84
C LYS A 790 3.86 19.19 -13.35
N GLU A 791 4.45 20.24 -12.79
CA GLU A 791 4.23 20.59 -11.38
C GLU A 791 2.74 20.83 -11.09
N TRP A 792 2.29 20.39 -9.93
CA TRP A 792 0.97 20.70 -9.41
C TRP A 792 0.97 22.06 -8.74
N ARG A 793 -0.13 22.81 -8.83
CA ARG A 793 -0.20 24.16 -8.23
C ARG A 793 0.06 24.13 -6.72
N PHE A 794 -0.41 23.10 -6.02
CA PHE A 794 -0.20 22.96 -4.58
C PHE A 794 1.28 22.78 -4.18
N GLU A 795 2.16 22.31 -5.08
CA GLU A 795 3.58 22.11 -4.77
C GLU A 795 4.26 23.43 -4.38
N SER A 796 3.79 24.55 -4.92
CA SER A 796 4.30 25.89 -4.59
C SER A 796 4.05 26.30 -3.12
N ARG A 797 3.17 25.59 -2.42
CA ARG A 797 2.79 25.85 -1.03
C ARG A 797 3.47 24.89 -0.04
N LEU A 798 4.25 23.93 -0.52
CA LEU A 798 4.99 22.97 0.31
C LEU A 798 6.33 23.56 0.75
N ASN A 799 6.76 23.23 1.98
CA ASN A 799 8.09 23.62 2.48
C ASN A 799 9.05 22.42 2.47
N PHE A 800 9.99 22.42 1.52
CA PHE A 800 10.99 21.36 1.38
C PHE A 800 12.20 21.63 2.28
N LYS A 801 12.26 20.93 3.42
CA LYS A 801 13.28 21.12 4.49
C LYS A 801 14.73 21.07 3.99
N PHE A 802 15.04 20.27 2.96
CA PHE A 802 16.38 20.16 2.38
C PHE A 802 16.44 20.72 0.94
N GLY A 803 15.62 21.72 0.62
CA GLY A 803 15.62 22.38 -0.69
C GLY A 803 15.29 21.42 -1.84
N ASP A 804 15.99 21.60 -2.96
CA ASP A 804 15.70 20.91 -4.23
C ASP A 804 15.80 19.38 -4.13
N SER A 805 16.73 18.83 -3.35
CA SER A 805 16.86 17.37 -3.20
C SER A 805 15.61 16.73 -2.57
N SER A 806 15.00 17.40 -1.59
CA SER A 806 13.72 16.94 -1.01
C SER A 806 12.56 17.06 -1.99
N LYS A 807 12.53 18.13 -2.79
CA LYS A 807 11.52 18.30 -3.85
C LYS A 807 11.66 17.19 -4.91
N THR A 808 12.86 16.84 -5.31
CA THR A 808 13.15 15.73 -6.23
C THR A 808 12.63 14.40 -5.71
N ALA A 809 12.99 14.04 -4.48
CA ALA A 809 12.52 12.81 -3.86
C ALA A 809 10.99 12.77 -3.75
N PHE A 810 10.36 13.89 -3.37
CA PHE A 810 8.90 14.01 -3.32
C PHE A 810 8.27 13.75 -4.69
N ARG A 811 8.75 14.45 -5.74
CA ARG A 811 8.19 14.36 -7.09
C ARG A 811 8.38 12.97 -7.71
N LYS A 812 9.52 12.31 -7.45
CA LYS A 812 9.77 10.92 -7.91
C LYS A 812 8.74 9.95 -7.35
N ASN A 813 8.55 9.97 -6.04
CA ASN A 813 7.60 9.08 -5.39
C ASN A 813 6.14 9.39 -5.79
N LEU A 814 5.78 10.68 -5.89
CA LEU A 814 4.50 11.12 -6.44
C LEU A 814 4.23 10.51 -7.81
N PHE A 815 5.22 10.61 -8.69
CA PHE A 815 5.14 10.12 -10.07
C PHE A 815 4.96 8.60 -10.15
N ILE A 816 5.77 7.84 -9.42
CA ILE A 816 5.69 6.36 -9.37
C ILE A 816 4.28 5.92 -8.98
N LYS A 817 3.71 6.49 -7.91
CA LYS A 817 2.37 6.12 -7.45
C LYS A 817 1.26 6.54 -8.39
N VAL A 818 1.33 7.75 -8.96
CA VAL A 818 0.36 8.17 -9.96
C VAL A 818 0.33 7.19 -11.14
N ASN A 819 1.51 6.74 -11.60
CA ASN A 819 1.59 5.71 -12.65
C ASN A 819 0.97 4.37 -12.22
N GLU A 820 1.21 3.92 -10.99
CA GLU A 820 0.54 2.72 -10.45
C GLU A 820 -0.99 2.87 -10.49
N TYR A 821 -1.53 4.00 -10.05
CA TYR A 821 -2.97 4.28 -10.08
C TYR A 821 -3.53 4.32 -11.51
N LEU A 822 -2.85 5.01 -12.42
CA LEU A 822 -3.27 5.10 -13.82
C LEU A 822 -3.24 3.75 -14.51
N GLN A 823 -2.26 2.89 -14.19
CA GLN A 823 -2.22 1.51 -14.70
C GLN A 823 -3.37 0.67 -14.14
N ARG A 824 -3.74 0.82 -12.87
CA ARG A 824 -4.94 0.18 -12.27
C ARG A 824 -6.23 0.64 -12.94
N ILE A 825 -6.38 1.94 -13.17
CA ILE A 825 -7.54 2.51 -13.87
C ILE A 825 -7.59 2.02 -15.32
N ARG A 826 -6.46 2.04 -16.04
CA ARG A 826 -6.37 1.54 -17.42
C ARG A 826 -6.83 0.09 -17.50
N ARG A 827 -6.33 -0.77 -16.60
CA ARG A 827 -6.79 -2.17 -16.51
C ARG A 827 -8.31 -2.27 -16.35
N LYS A 828 -8.89 -1.54 -15.39
CA LYS A 828 -10.35 -1.54 -15.17
C LYS A 828 -11.12 -1.09 -16.41
N GLU A 829 -10.73 0.04 -17.01
CA GLU A 829 -11.38 0.60 -18.19
C GLU A 829 -11.20 -0.25 -19.47
N MET A 830 -10.23 -1.16 -19.51
CA MET A 830 -10.04 -2.09 -20.63
C MET A 830 -10.83 -3.39 -20.47
N LEU A 831 -11.12 -3.80 -19.24
CA LEU A 831 -11.82 -5.05 -18.93
C LEU A 831 -13.32 -4.88 -18.65
N GLU A 832 -13.77 -3.66 -18.36
CA GLU A 832 -15.18 -3.23 -18.39
C GLU A 832 -15.63 -2.89 -19.82
#